data_AF-A0A9D8MTB4-F1
#
_entry.id   AF-A0A9D8MTB4-F1
#
_cell.length_a   1.000
_cell.length_b   1.000
_cell.length_c   1.000
_cell.angle_alpha   90.00
_cell.angle_beta   90.00
_cell.angle_gamma   90.00
#
_symmetry.space_group_name_H-M   'P 1'
#
loop_
_entity.id
_entity.type
_entity.pdbx_description
1 polymer ?
#
loop_
_entity_poly.entity_id
_entity_poly.type
_entity_poly.pdbx_seq_one_letter_code
_entity_poly.pdbx_strand_id
1 'polypeptide(L)'
;NDQRIYPVNGRSNWAYQGGSAAGNMKSFVSRILSDNAADQQLRQMWKDSRKEGCLDEKTLVGYVDSMFNEMEASANLNFIRWPILNQRVHQNVSALGSFEAEVDVLRNYIPTRLAWIDNYLGYEPGSIYTDTTFYITTPQELIEFSKAVREGAQYSNGYLENDLDMTGFDSQFQPIGNVSKSFRGTFDGQGHRIRNLHITGGEYTGFFGAVGGGANISNLVLDSSCSIQGSNYVGLIGGSSVGGGVNISHVGNEANVTATGVNAAGIIGCNKGSTAIFTITNCYNTGNITGNSESAAISGWVGSGAKIENCYNIGTITGYNYRNDFYRGSATALNSYSTSTTQVTRISTEDVEGGKLCYRLNNGVTLEPIWYQTLGEDAYPIFDNTHLVVLKSDDDTYYNVSNIAGDVNSNGVLDETDALWIAAYLTGEEPEGFEVVNADANLDSHIDVADIVTVRRVLSGIPLGTQPLTATLYSSNASVKAGGTRKVTVWFNTSRAATAYEADIVLSHGLSIQEGSFAYNTKTHTTSHITYEQIIMSGGQGTSYHVIVYAPDNTNLGATSGTAFTFTLVGANDFAGGTYEIKHQTFVAADGVYNRPDDASYEVSLAKTYVTDILLEPNSIEMVAGCDTTLSVTILPETATVKDLEWLSSDEGILTVSEGTITALSAGTAIVTARSTDGSNKQGTARVVVYSDATPVLPIEELPDGMTIYTLSGIRVDRITKTGIYIINGKKRLVKVE
;
A
#
# COMPACT_ATOMS: atom_id res chain seq x y z
N ASN A 1 -24.15 27.04 32.40
CA ASN A 1 -25.44 26.99 33.12
C ASN A 1 -25.19 26.88 34.62
N ASP A 2 -26.06 27.52 35.39
CA ASP A 2 -26.00 27.68 36.85
C ASP A 2 -26.19 26.36 37.60
N GLN A 3 -25.37 26.13 38.62
CA GLN A 3 -25.28 24.92 39.44
C GLN A 3 -26.54 24.67 40.28
N ARG A 4 -27.44 25.66 40.36
CA ARG A 4 -28.58 25.66 41.27
C ARG A 4 -29.83 24.95 40.74
N ILE A 5 -29.91 24.63 39.44
CA ILE A 5 -31.20 24.25 38.82
C ILE A 5 -31.21 22.82 38.25
N TYR A 6 -30.06 22.23 37.89
CA TYR A 6 -29.98 20.83 37.45
C TYR A 6 -28.61 20.20 37.78
N PRO A 7 -28.55 19.04 38.47
CA PRO A 7 -27.28 18.38 38.77
C PRO A 7 -26.78 17.63 37.52
N VAL A 8 -26.02 18.31 36.67
CA VAL A 8 -25.34 17.72 35.50
C VAL A 8 -24.04 16.99 35.88
N ASN A 9 -23.66 17.05 37.16
CA ASN A 9 -22.38 16.55 37.72
C ASN A 9 -22.18 15.02 37.68
N GLY A 10 -23.07 14.26 37.03
CA GLY A 10 -22.97 12.80 36.88
C GLY A 10 -22.79 12.30 35.44
N ARG A 11 -22.65 13.19 34.43
CA ARG A 11 -22.51 12.79 33.02
C ARG A 11 -21.08 13.08 32.53
N SER A 12 -20.27 12.04 32.44
CA SER A 12 -18.82 12.09 32.09
C SER A 12 -18.51 12.62 30.70
N ASN A 13 -19.52 12.69 29.83
CA ASN A 13 -19.47 13.14 28.45
C ASN A 13 -19.89 14.60 28.25
N TRP A 14 -20.05 15.38 29.33
CA TRP A 14 -20.40 16.80 29.29
C TRP A 14 -19.27 17.64 29.89
N ALA A 15 -18.81 18.65 29.14
CA ALA A 15 -17.80 19.59 29.62
C ALA A 15 -18.45 20.70 30.47
N TYR A 16 -18.03 20.83 31.72
CA TYR A 16 -18.43 21.92 32.61
C TYR A 16 -17.27 22.87 32.87
N GLN A 17 -17.52 24.18 32.82
CA GLN A 17 -16.57 25.20 33.26
C GLN A 17 -17.29 26.29 34.04
N GLY A 18 -16.85 26.51 35.29
CA GLY A 18 -17.41 27.52 36.19
C GLY A 18 -17.10 28.95 35.74
N GLY A 19 -18.01 29.89 35.98
CA GLY A 19 -17.84 31.32 35.69
C GLY A 19 -19.11 32.00 35.21
N SER A 20 -19.04 33.31 34.94
CA SER A 20 -20.15 34.11 34.43
C SER A 20 -20.69 33.51 33.11
N ALA A 21 -22.00 33.30 33.05
CA ALA A 21 -22.67 32.71 31.88
C ALA A 21 -22.41 33.51 30.59
N ALA A 22 -22.19 34.82 30.67
CA ALA A 22 -22.04 35.69 29.50
C ALA A 22 -20.64 35.60 28.85
N GLY A 23 -19.57 35.51 29.64
CA GLY A 23 -18.20 35.40 29.11
C GLY A 23 -17.91 34.00 28.56
N ASN A 24 -18.38 32.98 29.28
CA ASN A 24 -18.13 31.58 28.94
C ASN A 24 -18.93 31.13 27.70
N MET A 25 -20.11 31.71 27.45
CA MET A 25 -20.90 31.39 26.24
C MET A 25 -20.23 31.90 24.97
N LYS A 26 -19.57 33.06 25.00
CA LYS A 26 -18.83 33.58 23.82
C LYS A 26 -17.71 32.64 23.42
N SER A 27 -16.90 32.20 24.37
CA SER A 27 -15.81 31.24 24.10
C SER A 27 -16.34 29.89 23.60
N PHE A 28 -17.45 29.39 24.17
CA PHE A 28 -18.08 28.17 23.71
C PHE A 28 -18.58 28.28 22.26
N VAL A 29 -19.30 29.35 21.92
CA VAL A 29 -19.76 29.61 20.55
C VAL A 29 -18.58 29.76 19.59
N SER A 30 -17.53 30.50 19.96
CA SER A 30 -16.33 30.62 19.14
C SER A 30 -15.66 29.27 18.86
N ARG A 31 -15.70 28.32 19.80
CA ARG A 31 -15.18 26.96 19.61
C ARG A 31 -16.04 26.13 18.66
N ILE A 32 -17.37 26.24 18.74
CA ILE A 32 -18.27 25.60 17.78
C ILE A 32 -18.00 26.15 16.37
N LEU A 33 -17.92 27.47 16.24
CA LEU A 33 -17.70 28.11 14.94
C LEU A 33 -16.26 27.96 14.40
N SER A 34 -15.30 27.51 15.23
CA SER A 34 -13.96 27.15 14.75
C SER A 34 -13.90 25.77 14.09
N ASP A 35 -14.93 24.94 14.30
CA ASP A 35 -15.09 23.67 13.59
C ASP A 35 -15.82 23.91 12.26
N ASN A 36 -15.16 23.58 11.15
CA ASN A 36 -15.67 23.88 9.80
C ASN A 36 -16.97 23.12 9.49
N ALA A 37 -17.12 21.88 9.96
CA ALA A 37 -18.33 21.10 9.72
C ALA A 37 -19.52 21.65 10.51
N ALA A 38 -19.30 22.05 11.77
CA ALA A 38 -20.32 22.67 12.60
C ALA A 38 -20.74 24.06 12.09
N ASP A 39 -19.79 24.88 11.62
CA ASP A 39 -20.09 26.19 11.00
C ASP A 39 -20.95 26.02 9.74
N GLN A 40 -20.61 25.06 8.86
CA GLN A 40 -21.38 24.75 7.66
C GLN A 40 -22.80 24.26 7.99
N GLN A 41 -22.96 23.37 8.97
CA GLN A 41 -24.27 22.91 9.41
C GLN A 41 -25.14 24.06 9.94
N LEU A 42 -24.57 24.96 10.76
CA LEU A 42 -25.31 26.10 11.29
C LEU A 42 -25.72 27.10 10.20
N ARG A 43 -24.86 27.34 9.20
CA ARG A 43 -25.21 28.12 8.01
C ARG A 43 -26.36 27.49 7.25
N GLN A 44 -26.33 26.17 7.07
CA GLN A 44 -27.39 25.45 6.39
C GLN A 44 -28.71 25.54 7.15
N MET A 45 -28.69 25.34 8.46
CA MET A 45 -29.88 25.49 9.31
C MET A 45 -30.51 26.87 9.22
N TRP A 46 -29.70 27.94 9.17
CA TRP A 46 -30.20 29.29 8.94
C TRP A 46 -30.87 29.42 7.57
N LYS A 47 -30.20 28.96 6.51
CA LYS A 47 -30.72 28.96 5.14
C LYS A 47 -32.06 28.20 5.04
N ASP A 48 -32.14 27.02 5.63
CA ASP A 48 -33.35 26.19 5.64
C ASP A 48 -34.48 26.89 6.40
N SER A 49 -34.20 27.44 7.59
CA SER A 49 -35.20 28.16 8.40
C SER A 49 -35.72 29.42 7.71
N ARG A 50 -34.87 30.13 6.94
CA ARG A 50 -35.28 31.27 6.12
C ARG A 50 -36.12 30.81 4.92
N LYS A 51 -35.71 29.73 4.23
CA LYS A 51 -36.42 29.16 3.06
C LYS A 51 -37.79 28.58 3.41
N GLU A 52 -37.91 27.89 4.53
CA GLU A 52 -39.16 27.30 5.03
C GLU A 52 -40.14 28.36 5.56
N GLY A 53 -39.71 29.63 5.65
CA GLY A 53 -40.54 30.74 6.15
C GLY A 53 -40.65 30.80 7.67
N CYS A 54 -39.95 29.93 8.39
CA CYS A 54 -39.91 29.87 9.86
C CYS A 54 -39.29 31.13 10.46
N LEU A 55 -38.27 31.69 9.81
CA LEU A 55 -37.60 32.93 10.21
C LEU A 55 -37.82 34.05 9.19
N ASP A 56 -39.04 34.19 8.65
CA ASP A 56 -39.38 35.26 7.70
C ASP A 56 -39.83 36.57 8.36
N GLU A 57 -39.58 37.71 7.70
CA GLU A 57 -40.00 39.04 8.17
C GLU A 57 -41.52 39.08 8.40
N LYS A 58 -42.31 38.63 7.41
CA LYS A 58 -43.76 38.65 7.50
C LYS A 58 -44.26 37.77 8.64
N THR A 59 -43.65 36.60 8.82
CA THR A 59 -43.99 35.66 9.89
C THR A 59 -43.70 36.26 11.27
N LEU A 60 -42.48 36.78 11.47
CA LEU A 60 -42.05 37.27 12.78
C LEU A 60 -42.70 38.61 13.16
N VAL A 61 -42.81 39.56 12.22
CA VAL A 61 -43.51 40.83 12.45
C VAL A 61 -45.01 40.58 12.63
N GLY A 62 -45.61 39.68 11.84
CA GLY A 62 -47.00 39.29 12.01
C GLY A 62 -47.30 38.67 13.38
N TYR A 63 -46.36 37.90 13.95
CA TYR A 63 -46.48 37.41 15.32
C TYR A 63 -46.43 38.54 16.35
N VAL A 64 -45.52 39.51 16.18
CA VAL A 64 -45.47 40.72 17.03
C VAL A 64 -46.79 41.48 16.97
N ASP A 65 -47.37 41.65 15.77
CA ASP A 65 -48.66 42.31 15.60
C ASP A 65 -49.81 41.55 16.27
N SER A 66 -49.81 40.21 16.20
CA SER A 66 -50.79 39.38 16.91
C SER A 66 -50.71 39.60 18.42
N MET A 67 -49.49 39.61 18.98
CA MET A 67 -49.28 39.85 20.41
C MET A 67 -49.64 41.27 20.82
N PHE A 68 -49.34 42.27 19.98
CA PHE A 68 -49.74 43.66 20.21
C PHE A 68 -51.26 43.76 20.36
N ASN A 69 -52.01 43.16 19.43
CA ASN A 69 -53.47 43.18 19.44
C ASN A 69 -54.05 42.46 20.67
N GLU A 70 -53.50 41.30 21.05
CA GLU A 70 -53.91 40.58 22.27
C GLU A 70 -53.67 41.42 23.55
N MET A 71 -52.61 42.21 23.56
CA MET A 71 -52.20 42.98 24.73
C MET A 71 -52.80 44.40 24.78
N GLU A 72 -53.39 44.91 23.69
CA GLU A 72 -53.79 46.31 23.54
C GLU A 72 -54.68 46.81 24.70
N ALA A 73 -55.74 46.06 25.02
CA ALA A 73 -56.66 46.41 26.11
C ALA A 73 -55.95 46.43 27.48
N SER A 74 -55.05 45.46 27.73
CA SER A 74 -54.29 45.37 28.97
C SER A 74 -53.22 46.46 29.08
N ALA A 75 -52.56 46.79 27.97
CA ALA A 75 -51.59 47.88 27.89
C ALA A 75 -52.25 49.22 28.23
N ASN A 76 -53.41 49.51 27.65
CA ASN A 76 -54.16 50.74 27.92
C ASN A 76 -54.53 50.89 29.40
N LEU A 77 -54.91 49.80 30.09
CA LEU A 77 -55.26 49.85 31.51
C LEU A 77 -54.02 49.91 32.43
N ASN A 78 -52.98 49.13 32.11
CA ASN A 78 -51.79 49.02 32.95
C ASN A 78 -51.00 50.33 32.97
N PHE A 79 -50.89 51.04 31.85
CA PHE A 79 -50.14 52.29 31.80
C PHE A 79 -50.90 53.51 32.33
N ILE A 80 -52.23 53.41 32.52
CA ILE A 80 -52.99 54.35 33.36
C ILE A 80 -52.60 54.17 34.83
N ARG A 81 -52.49 52.91 35.28
CA ARG A 81 -52.11 52.59 36.66
C ARG A 81 -50.63 52.83 36.94
N TRP A 82 -49.76 52.58 35.97
CA TRP A 82 -48.32 52.70 36.05
C TRP A 82 -47.80 53.56 34.87
N PRO A 83 -47.76 54.89 35.00
CA PRO A 83 -47.43 55.82 33.91
C PRO A 83 -45.92 55.87 33.61
N ILE A 84 -45.34 54.73 33.25
CA ILE A 84 -43.90 54.54 33.05
C ILE A 84 -43.45 54.76 31.60
N LEU A 85 -44.36 54.93 30.63
CA LEU A 85 -44.05 55.03 29.20
C LEU A 85 -43.20 56.26 28.82
N ASN A 86 -43.20 57.29 29.66
CA ASN A 86 -42.34 58.48 29.52
C ASN A 86 -41.13 58.45 30.47
N GLN A 87 -40.88 57.33 31.14
CA GLN A 87 -39.81 57.16 32.11
C GLN A 87 -38.82 56.14 31.61
N ARG A 88 -37.53 56.46 31.75
CA ARG A 88 -36.46 55.50 31.45
C ARG A 88 -36.46 54.41 32.51
N VAL A 89 -36.87 53.20 32.14
CA VAL A 89 -36.81 52.01 33.00
C VAL A 89 -35.61 51.17 32.57
N HIS A 90 -34.72 50.82 33.51
CA HIS A 90 -33.59 49.94 33.19
C HIS A 90 -34.09 48.56 32.74
N GLN A 91 -33.70 48.00 31.58
CA GLN A 91 -32.56 48.35 30.72
C GLN A 91 -32.87 49.16 29.45
N ASN A 92 -34.08 49.72 29.30
CA ASN A 92 -34.44 50.51 28.13
C ASN A 92 -33.53 51.73 27.96
N VAL A 93 -33.02 51.88 26.73
CA VAL A 93 -32.10 52.95 26.35
C VAL A 93 -32.80 54.30 26.15
N SER A 94 -34.10 54.28 25.84
CA SER A 94 -34.96 55.45 25.63
C SER A 94 -36.39 55.16 26.12
N ALA A 95 -37.15 56.21 26.45
CA ALA A 95 -38.59 56.13 26.70
C ALA A 95 -39.31 56.74 25.50
N LEU A 96 -40.12 55.94 24.80
CA LEU A 96 -40.70 56.33 23.51
C LEU A 96 -42.11 56.93 23.62
N GLY A 97 -42.63 57.03 24.84
CA GLY A 97 -43.84 57.80 25.15
C GLY A 97 -45.16 57.07 24.90
N SER A 98 -45.16 55.97 24.15
CA SER A 98 -46.33 55.09 23.96
C SER A 98 -45.94 53.62 23.88
N PHE A 99 -46.87 52.72 24.21
CA PHE A 99 -46.67 51.27 24.07
C PHE A 99 -46.46 50.87 22.61
N GLU A 100 -47.19 51.49 21.68
CA GLU A 100 -47.05 51.28 20.24
C GLU A 100 -45.65 51.66 19.75
N ALA A 101 -45.10 52.80 20.18
CA ALA A 101 -43.77 53.22 19.77
C ALA A 101 -42.66 52.27 20.28
N GLU A 102 -42.82 51.66 21.46
CA GLU A 102 -41.92 50.61 21.96
C GLU A 102 -42.02 49.32 21.13
N VAL A 103 -43.22 48.97 20.64
CA VAL A 103 -43.44 47.81 19.78
C VAL A 103 -42.91 48.06 18.36
N ASP A 104 -43.00 49.30 17.87
CA ASP A 104 -42.41 49.71 16.59
C ASP A 104 -40.89 49.52 16.56
N VAL A 105 -40.20 49.64 17.70
CA VAL A 105 -38.77 49.30 17.76
C VAL A 105 -38.54 47.83 17.41
N LEU A 106 -39.38 46.91 17.91
CA LEU A 106 -39.28 45.50 17.58
C LEU A 106 -39.63 45.23 16.11
N ARG A 107 -40.71 45.85 15.61
CA ARG A 107 -41.12 45.76 14.20
C ARG A 107 -40.00 46.18 13.25
N ASN A 108 -39.25 47.23 13.60
CA ASN A 108 -38.12 47.72 12.79
C ASN A 108 -36.82 46.93 13.02
N TYR A 109 -36.59 46.43 14.23
CA TYR A 109 -35.37 45.69 14.58
C TYR A 109 -35.31 44.34 13.88
N ILE A 110 -36.41 43.59 13.84
CA ILE A 110 -36.48 42.24 13.26
C ILE A 110 -35.98 42.21 11.80
N PRO A 111 -36.54 42.98 10.85
CA PRO A 111 -36.08 42.94 9.45
C PRO A 111 -34.63 43.42 9.32
N THR A 112 -34.26 44.47 10.04
CA THR A 112 -32.88 44.98 10.06
C THR A 112 -31.89 43.91 10.54
N ARG A 113 -32.28 43.14 11.55
CA ARG A 113 -31.44 42.08 12.13
C ARG A 113 -31.36 40.86 11.23
N LEU A 114 -32.46 40.45 10.63
CA LEU A 114 -32.47 39.36 9.62
C LEU A 114 -31.55 39.71 8.46
N ALA A 115 -31.67 40.92 7.88
CA ALA A 115 -30.81 41.37 6.79
C ALA A 115 -29.32 41.41 7.20
N TRP A 116 -29.01 41.81 8.44
CA TRP A 116 -27.64 41.76 8.95
C TRP A 116 -27.10 40.33 9.05
N ILE A 117 -27.91 39.37 9.51
CA ILE A 117 -27.50 37.96 9.61
C ILE A 117 -27.35 37.35 8.20
N ASP A 118 -28.31 37.60 7.32
CA ASP A 118 -28.31 37.14 5.93
C ASP A 118 -27.02 37.60 5.21
N ASN A 119 -26.68 38.88 5.30
CA ASN A 119 -25.43 39.42 4.76
C ASN A 119 -24.17 38.81 5.42
N TYR A 120 -24.19 38.61 6.74
CA TYR A 120 -23.05 38.01 7.44
C TYR A 120 -22.83 36.54 7.05
N LEU A 121 -23.91 35.81 6.79
CA LEU A 121 -23.88 34.39 6.43
C LEU A 121 -23.84 34.12 4.92
N GLY A 122 -23.95 35.16 4.09
CA GLY A 122 -23.94 35.03 2.63
C GLY A 122 -25.23 34.45 2.06
N TYR A 123 -26.37 34.72 2.70
CA TYR A 123 -27.69 34.29 2.22
C TYR A 123 -28.44 35.45 1.55
N GLU A 124 -28.99 35.22 0.36
CA GLU A 124 -29.84 36.19 -0.34
C GLU A 124 -31.27 35.64 -0.50
N PRO A 125 -32.25 36.15 0.27
CA PRO A 125 -33.65 35.75 0.15
C PRO A 125 -34.18 36.03 -1.27
N GLY A 126 -34.70 34.99 -1.93
CA GLY A 126 -35.27 35.10 -3.29
C GLY A 126 -34.29 34.81 -4.44
N SER A 127 -33.02 34.51 -4.16
CA SER A 127 -32.16 33.87 -5.15
C SER A 127 -32.72 32.47 -5.47
N ILE A 128 -32.92 32.15 -6.76
CA ILE A 128 -33.19 30.76 -7.17
C ILE A 128 -31.92 29.91 -7.14
N TYR A 129 -30.75 30.54 -7.04
CA TYR A 129 -29.45 29.90 -6.97
C TYR A 129 -28.94 29.92 -5.52
N THR A 130 -28.96 28.76 -4.87
CA THR A 130 -28.30 28.55 -3.58
C THR A 130 -26.85 28.13 -3.81
N ASP A 131 -25.92 28.54 -2.94
CA ASP A 131 -24.55 28.00 -2.96
C ASP A 131 -24.60 26.47 -3.03
N THR A 132 -23.98 25.90 -4.06
CA THR A 132 -24.02 24.46 -4.37
C THR A 132 -22.73 24.06 -5.08
N THR A 133 -22.57 22.76 -5.32
CA THR A 133 -21.49 22.22 -6.15
C THR A 133 -21.98 22.03 -7.59
N PHE A 134 -21.16 22.41 -8.55
CA PHE A 134 -21.33 22.21 -9.99
C PHE A 134 -20.24 21.27 -10.50
N TYR A 135 -20.64 20.20 -11.17
CA TYR A 135 -19.76 19.32 -11.94
C TYR A 135 -19.93 19.72 -13.41
N ILE A 136 -18.83 20.14 -14.04
CA ILE A 136 -18.84 20.86 -15.30
C ILE A 136 -18.15 19.97 -16.34
N THR A 137 -18.96 19.40 -17.22
CA THR A 137 -18.51 18.53 -18.33
C THR A 137 -18.66 19.21 -19.68
N THR A 138 -19.42 20.31 -19.76
CA THR A 138 -19.73 21.03 -21.01
C THR A 138 -19.58 22.55 -20.89
N PRO A 139 -19.37 23.26 -22.02
CA PRO A 139 -19.37 24.73 -22.07
C PRO A 139 -20.63 25.38 -21.47
N GLN A 140 -21.79 24.75 -21.66
CA GLN A 140 -23.06 25.30 -21.18
C GLN A 140 -23.16 25.25 -19.65
N GLU A 141 -22.69 24.17 -19.01
CA GLU A 141 -22.63 24.05 -17.55
C GLU A 141 -21.66 25.07 -16.94
N LEU A 142 -20.54 25.36 -17.62
CA LEU A 142 -19.63 26.43 -17.22
C LEU A 142 -20.30 27.80 -17.27
N ILE A 143 -21.08 28.06 -18.32
CA ILE A 143 -21.86 29.30 -18.45
C ILE A 143 -22.87 29.41 -17.30
N GLU A 144 -23.58 28.33 -16.98
CA GLU A 144 -24.54 28.29 -15.88
C GLU A 144 -23.88 28.54 -14.52
N PHE A 145 -22.75 27.90 -14.25
CA PHE A 145 -21.94 28.17 -13.06
C PHE A 145 -21.53 29.65 -12.98
N SER A 146 -21.00 30.19 -14.08
CA SER A 146 -20.55 31.59 -14.12
C SER A 146 -21.70 32.56 -13.85
N LYS A 147 -22.89 32.28 -14.39
CA LYS A 147 -24.10 33.05 -14.17
C LYS A 147 -24.58 32.96 -12.71
N ALA A 148 -24.64 31.75 -12.14
CA ALA A 148 -25.06 31.55 -10.76
C ALA A 148 -24.19 32.33 -9.77
N VAL A 149 -22.86 32.32 -9.95
CA VAL A 149 -21.92 33.10 -9.12
C VAL A 149 -22.19 34.60 -9.25
N ARG A 150 -22.39 35.09 -10.48
CA ARG A 150 -22.65 36.52 -10.73
C ARG A 150 -24.01 37.00 -10.20
N GLU A 151 -24.96 36.09 -10.02
CA GLU A 151 -26.33 36.37 -9.57
C GLU A 151 -26.53 36.15 -8.06
N GLY A 152 -25.52 35.69 -7.32
CA GLY A 152 -25.55 35.63 -5.85
C GLY A 152 -24.93 34.39 -5.20
N ALA A 153 -24.67 33.33 -5.96
CA ALA A 153 -24.16 32.05 -5.43
C ALA A 153 -22.62 32.05 -5.31
N GLN A 154 -22.07 33.09 -4.66
CA GLN A 154 -20.64 33.41 -4.63
C GLN A 154 -19.75 32.35 -3.96
N TYR A 155 -20.34 31.47 -3.14
CA TYR A 155 -19.63 30.41 -2.42
C TYR A 155 -19.81 29.04 -3.06
N SER A 156 -20.41 28.98 -4.26
CA SER A 156 -20.55 27.74 -5.02
C SER A 156 -19.20 27.15 -5.38
N ASN A 157 -19.13 25.83 -5.47
CA ASN A 157 -17.95 25.12 -5.94
C ASN A 157 -18.13 24.67 -7.39
N GLY A 158 -17.09 24.74 -8.21
CA GLY A 158 -17.07 24.25 -9.59
C GLY A 158 -15.93 23.26 -9.79
N TYR A 159 -16.23 22.12 -10.40
CA TYR A 159 -15.24 21.08 -10.75
C TYR A 159 -15.33 20.82 -12.24
N LEU A 160 -14.24 21.06 -12.99
CA LEU A 160 -14.18 20.62 -14.38
C LEU A 160 -13.93 19.11 -14.39
N GLU A 161 -14.71 18.36 -15.16
CA GLU A 161 -14.54 16.91 -15.34
C GLU A 161 -14.17 16.54 -16.79
N ASN A 162 -14.01 17.55 -17.65
CA ASN A 162 -13.52 17.42 -19.02
C ASN A 162 -12.81 18.70 -19.44
N ASP A 163 -11.92 18.56 -20.43
CA ASP A 163 -11.47 19.68 -21.24
C ASP A 163 -12.67 20.32 -21.96
N LEU A 164 -12.71 21.65 -21.99
CA LEU A 164 -13.80 22.39 -22.62
C LEU A 164 -13.30 23.19 -23.83
N ASP A 165 -13.88 22.90 -24.99
CA ASP A 165 -13.78 23.76 -26.18
C ASP A 165 -14.93 24.77 -26.19
N MET A 166 -14.60 26.06 -26.07
CA MET A 166 -15.56 27.16 -25.97
C MET A 166 -15.93 27.76 -27.33
N THR A 167 -15.55 27.13 -28.45
CA THR A 167 -15.89 27.60 -29.80
C THR A 167 -17.39 27.88 -29.94
N GLY A 168 -17.74 29.14 -30.21
CA GLY A 168 -19.13 29.58 -30.38
C GLY A 168 -19.88 29.95 -29.09
N PHE A 169 -19.22 29.85 -27.93
CA PHE A 169 -19.80 30.17 -26.61
C PHE A 169 -19.32 31.49 -26.02
N ASP A 170 -18.35 32.17 -26.64
CA ASP A 170 -17.76 33.44 -26.17
C ASP A 170 -18.79 34.49 -25.74
N SER A 171 -19.80 34.70 -26.59
CA SER A 171 -20.84 35.72 -26.34
C SER A 171 -21.79 35.40 -25.18
N GLN A 172 -21.81 34.13 -24.74
CA GLN A 172 -22.65 33.65 -23.65
C GLN A 172 -21.89 33.60 -22.33
N PHE A 173 -20.58 33.34 -22.38
CA PHE A 173 -19.74 33.31 -21.19
C PHE A 173 -19.63 34.68 -20.55
N GLN A 174 -19.84 34.73 -19.23
CA GLN A 174 -19.56 35.90 -18.43
C GLN A 174 -18.46 35.55 -17.43
N PRO A 175 -17.53 36.48 -17.12
CA PRO A 175 -16.50 36.23 -16.12
C PRO A 175 -17.10 35.74 -14.79
N ILE A 176 -16.54 34.66 -14.24
CA ILE A 176 -16.97 34.08 -12.96
C ILE A 176 -16.75 35.13 -11.86
N GLY A 177 -17.85 35.50 -11.20
CA GLY A 177 -17.85 36.60 -10.23
C GLY A 177 -17.67 37.99 -10.84
N ASN A 178 -18.05 39.01 -10.06
CA ASN A 178 -17.91 40.41 -10.41
C ASN A 178 -17.69 41.26 -9.14
N VAL A 179 -17.43 42.55 -9.26
CA VAL A 179 -17.07 43.38 -8.10
C VAL A 179 -18.14 43.49 -7.00
N SER A 180 -19.42 43.28 -7.32
CA SER A 180 -20.48 43.20 -6.29
C SER A 180 -20.66 41.77 -5.79
N LYS A 181 -20.38 40.78 -6.64
CA LYS A 181 -20.53 39.34 -6.40
C LYS A 181 -19.23 38.59 -6.68
N SER A 182 -18.16 38.90 -5.92
CA SER A 182 -16.86 38.24 -6.06
C SER A 182 -16.98 36.74 -5.83
N PHE A 183 -16.29 35.92 -6.61
CA PHE A 183 -16.19 34.49 -6.36
C PHE A 183 -15.40 34.21 -5.07
N ARG A 184 -15.91 33.30 -4.24
CA ARG A 184 -15.39 32.97 -2.90
C ARG A 184 -15.45 31.48 -2.56
N GLY A 185 -15.87 30.64 -3.51
CA GLY A 185 -15.89 29.18 -3.39
C GLY A 185 -14.62 28.52 -3.93
N THR A 186 -14.71 27.22 -4.21
CA THR A 186 -13.63 26.45 -4.82
C THR A 186 -13.90 26.24 -6.31
N PHE A 187 -12.92 26.51 -7.17
CA PHE A 187 -12.93 26.10 -8.57
C PHE A 187 -11.73 25.20 -8.83
N ASP A 188 -11.97 23.92 -9.07
CA ASP A 188 -10.93 22.93 -9.34
C ASP A 188 -11.06 22.44 -10.78
N GLY A 189 -10.06 22.73 -11.61
CA GLY A 189 -10.03 22.27 -13.00
C GLY A 189 -9.68 20.79 -13.13
N GLN A 190 -9.24 20.11 -12.07
CA GLN A 190 -8.84 18.69 -12.06
C GLN A 190 -7.84 18.31 -13.18
N GLY A 191 -7.01 19.26 -13.63
CA GLY A 191 -6.03 19.09 -14.71
C GLY A 191 -6.57 19.42 -16.10
N HIS A 192 -7.85 19.73 -16.22
CA HIS A 192 -8.50 20.04 -17.49
C HIS A 192 -8.22 21.45 -18.00
N ARG A 193 -8.37 21.60 -19.32
CA ARG A 193 -8.04 22.80 -20.08
C ARG A 193 -9.29 23.45 -20.67
N ILE A 194 -9.27 24.78 -20.72
CA ILE A 194 -10.22 25.57 -21.50
C ILE A 194 -9.54 26.01 -22.79
N ARG A 195 -10.23 25.81 -23.92
CA ARG A 195 -9.77 26.15 -25.27
C ARG A 195 -10.76 27.07 -25.98
N ASN A 196 -10.28 27.85 -26.93
CA ASN A 196 -11.04 28.72 -27.84
C ASN A 196 -12.00 29.68 -27.14
N LEU A 197 -11.65 30.15 -25.93
CA LEU A 197 -12.44 31.13 -25.19
C LEU A 197 -11.87 32.54 -25.39
N HIS A 198 -12.66 33.42 -25.98
CA HIS A 198 -12.29 34.81 -26.24
C HIS A 198 -13.09 35.77 -25.36
N ILE A 199 -12.45 36.23 -24.28
CA ILE A 199 -13.07 37.10 -23.28
C ILE A 199 -12.78 38.55 -23.64
N THR A 200 -13.84 39.34 -23.90
CA THR A 200 -13.74 40.78 -24.10
C THR A 200 -14.60 41.53 -23.08
N GLY A 201 -14.07 42.61 -22.50
CA GLY A 201 -14.76 43.31 -21.41
C GLY A 201 -14.22 44.69 -21.10
N GLY A 202 -14.70 45.26 -19.98
CA GLY A 202 -14.25 46.54 -19.43
C GLY A 202 -13.23 46.35 -18.33
N GLU A 203 -13.51 46.94 -17.15
CA GLU A 203 -12.71 46.69 -15.96
C GLU A 203 -12.98 45.30 -15.38
N TYR A 204 -11.99 44.69 -14.72
CA TYR A 204 -12.13 43.38 -14.09
C TYR A 204 -12.45 42.27 -15.09
N THR A 205 -11.65 42.21 -16.16
CA THR A 205 -11.86 41.24 -17.25
C THR A 205 -10.92 40.04 -17.08
N GLY A 206 -11.50 38.84 -17.04
CA GLY A 206 -10.79 37.57 -16.91
C GLY A 206 -11.73 36.39 -17.00
N PHE A 207 -11.21 35.16 -16.90
CA PHE A 207 -12.03 33.97 -16.70
C PHE A 207 -12.79 34.06 -15.37
N PHE A 208 -12.10 34.55 -14.34
CA PHE A 208 -12.73 35.13 -13.16
C PHE A 208 -12.72 36.64 -13.29
N GLY A 209 -13.88 37.28 -13.19
CA GLY A 209 -13.97 38.74 -13.24
C GLY A 209 -13.44 39.34 -11.94
N ALA A 210 -13.98 38.88 -10.82
CA ALA A 210 -13.49 39.24 -9.50
C ALA A 210 -13.56 38.07 -8.51
N VAL A 211 -12.52 37.95 -7.69
CA VAL A 211 -12.44 37.00 -6.57
C VAL A 211 -12.44 37.75 -5.23
N GLY A 212 -12.63 37.02 -4.14
CA GLY A 212 -12.64 37.57 -2.78
C GLY A 212 -12.23 36.52 -1.75
N GLY A 213 -12.03 36.95 -0.50
CA GLY A 213 -11.53 36.07 0.56
C GLY A 213 -12.34 34.79 0.74
N GLY A 214 -11.68 33.64 0.70
CA GLY A 214 -12.27 32.29 0.71
C GLY A 214 -12.12 31.56 -0.62
N ALA A 215 -11.83 32.26 -1.72
CA ALA A 215 -11.66 31.65 -3.03
C ALA A 215 -10.44 30.71 -3.09
N ASN A 216 -10.65 29.50 -3.62
CA ASN A 216 -9.60 28.54 -3.96
C ASN A 216 -9.72 28.19 -5.44
N ILE A 217 -8.70 28.46 -6.24
CA ILE A 217 -8.70 28.18 -7.68
C ILE A 217 -7.51 27.28 -7.98
N SER A 218 -7.76 26.10 -8.54
CA SER A 218 -6.72 25.12 -8.78
C SER A 218 -6.83 24.31 -10.05
N ASN A 219 -5.71 23.72 -10.48
CA ASN A 219 -5.59 22.69 -11.51
C ASN A 219 -6.27 23.06 -12.84
N LEU A 220 -6.09 24.30 -13.30
CA LEU A 220 -6.78 24.88 -14.45
C LEU A 220 -5.79 25.50 -15.42
N VAL A 221 -5.95 25.23 -16.71
CA VAL A 221 -5.19 25.92 -17.77
C VAL A 221 -6.14 26.58 -18.77
N LEU A 222 -5.95 27.88 -19.02
CA LEU A 222 -6.44 28.52 -20.24
C LEU A 222 -5.37 28.36 -21.32
N ASP A 223 -5.66 27.58 -22.35
CA ASP A 223 -4.65 27.28 -23.37
C ASP A 223 -4.39 28.45 -24.33
N SER A 224 -3.37 28.29 -25.18
CA SER A 224 -2.92 29.33 -26.11
C SER A 224 -3.96 29.77 -27.17
N SER A 225 -5.03 29.01 -27.37
CA SER A 225 -6.12 29.39 -28.27
C SER A 225 -7.08 30.42 -27.65
N CYS A 226 -7.02 30.62 -26.33
CA CYS A 226 -7.83 31.61 -25.62
C CYS A 226 -7.26 33.04 -25.71
N SER A 227 -8.09 34.04 -25.43
CA SER A 227 -7.64 35.44 -25.28
C SER A 227 -8.46 36.22 -24.25
N ILE A 228 -7.82 37.19 -23.58
CA ILE A 228 -8.45 38.05 -22.57
C ILE A 228 -8.14 39.51 -22.89
N GLN A 229 -9.17 40.30 -23.19
CA GLN A 229 -9.02 41.71 -23.56
C GLN A 229 -9.98 42.60 -22.76
N GLY A 230 -9.43 43.59 -22.04
CA GLY A 230 -10.20 44.52 -21.23
C GLY A 230 -9.63 45.93 -21.17
N SER A 231 -10.26 46.81 -20.37
CA SER A 231 -9.79 48.17 -20.16
C SER A 231 -8.79 48.27 -19.01
N ASN A 232 -9.16 47.84 -17.81
CA ASN A 232 -8.31 47.88 -16.61
C ASN A 232 -8.46 46.57 -15.81
N TYR A 233 -7.41 46.15 -15.11
CA TYR A 233 -7.44 44.96 -14.26
C TYR A 233 -7.80 43.71 -15.08
N VAL A 234 -6.86 43.31 -15.93
CA VAL A 234 -7.07 42.26 -16.93
C VAL A 234 -6.06 41.14 -16.70
N GLY A 235 -6.56 39.90 -16.63
CA GLY A 235 -5.76 38.68 -16.49
C GLY A 235 -6.67 37.46 -16.40
N LEU A 236 -6.12 36.26 -16.17
CA LEU A 236 -6.95 35.07 -15.91
C LEU A 236 -7.98 35.35 -14.79
N ILE A 237 -7.56 36.10 -13.78
CA ILE A 237 -8.38 36.76 -12.78
C ILE A 237 -8.28 38.27 -13.01
N GLY A 238 -9.40 38.94 -13.30
CA GLY A 238 -9.42 40.39 -13.48
C GLY A 238 -8.94 41.13 -12.23
N GLY A 239 -9.41 40.72 -11.05
CA GLY A 239 -8.88 41.26 -9.80
C GLY A 239 -9.60 40.81 -8.53
N SER A 240 -9.31 41.50 -7.43
CA SER A 240 -10.05 41.39 -6.17
C SER A 240 -10.45 42.77 -5.66
N SER A 241 -11.58 42.81 -4.95
CA SER A 241 -12.08 43.99 -4.23
C SER A 241 -12.63 43.65 -2.84
N VAL A 242 -12.54 42.39 -2.43
CA VAL A 242 -13.07 41.87 -1.16
C VAL A 242 -11.94 41.19 -0.39
N GLY A 243 -11.79 41.56 0.88
CA GLY A 243 -10.68 41.08 1.70
C GLY A 243 -10.78 39.63 2.18
N GLY A 244 -9.65 39.13 2.68
CA GLY A 244 -9.44 37.74 3.12
C GLY A 244 -8.43 36.98 2.24
N GLY A 245 -8.14 35.73 2.59
CA GLY A 245 -7.18 34.89 1.86
C GLY A 245 -7.75 34.36 0.55
N VAL A 246 -6.94 34.38 -0.51
CA VAL A 246 -7.27 33.78 -1.83
C VAL A 246 -6.12 32.86 -2.23
N ASN A 247 -6.43 31.60 -2.54
CA ASN A 247 -5.45 30.59 -2.93
C ASN A 247 -5.57 30.29 -4.42
N ILE A 248 -4.43 30.30 -5.11
CA ILE A 248 -4.30 29.98 -6.53
C ILE A 248 -3.16 28.97 -6.66
N SER A 249 -3.46 27.77 -7.17
CA SER A 249 -2.47 26.69 -7.22
C SER A 249 -2.59 25.81 -8.46
N HIS A 250 -1.50 25.51 -9.16
CA HIS A 250 -1.53 24.72 -10.41
C HIS A 250 -2.40 25.39 -11.49
N VAL A 251 -2.19 26.70 -11.69
CA VAL A 251 -2.94 27.49 -12.68
C VAL A 251 -2.01 27.99 -13.78
N GLY A 252 -2.38 27.70 -15.02
CA GLY A 252 -1.66 28.12 -16.22
C GLY A 252 -2.45 29.14 -17.06
N ASN A 253 -1.80 30.22 -17.47
CA ASN A 253 -2.30 31.12 -18.50
C ASN A 253 -1.40 31.09 -19.74
N GLU A 254 -1.90 30.50 -20.81
CA GLU A 254 -1.27 30.53 -22.14
C GLU A 254 -1.97 31.53 -23.07
N ALA A 255 -3.15 32.02 -22.67
CA ALA A 255 -3.93 33.02 -23.38
C ALA A 255 -3.21 34.37 -23.41
N ASN A 256 -3.30 35.07 -24.56
CA ASN A 256 -2.83 36.45 -24.64
C ASN A 256 -3.72 37.38 -23.80
N VAL A 257 -3.09 38.26 -23.01
CA VAL A 257 -3.77 39.21 -22.13
C VAL A 257 -3.53 40.64 -22.60
N THR A 258 -4.59 41.38 -22.88
CA THR A 258 -4.50 42.77 -23.37
C THR A 258 -5.33 43.72 -22.51
N ALA A 259 -4.70 44.73 -21.91
CA ALA A 259 -5.37 45.87 -21.28
C ALA A 259 -5.12 47.16 -22.08
N THR A 260 -6.16 47.87 -22.46
CA THR A 260 -5.99 49.19 -23.12
C THR A 260 -5.56 50.28 -22.14
N GLY A 261 -5.87 50.09 -20.86
CA GLY A 261 -5.49 50.94 -19.73
C GLY A 261 -4.46 50.24 -18.84
N VAL A 262 -4.79 50.02 -17.58
CA VAL A 262 -3.81 49.63 -16.55
C VAL A 262 -3.93 48.16 -16.12
N ASN A 263 -2.83 47.62 -15.59
CA ASN A 263 -2.76 46.30 -14.95
C ASN A 263 -3.20 45.12 -15.84
N ALA A 264 -2.49 44.88 -16.95
CA ALA A 264 -2.52 43.59 -17.64
C ALA A 264 -1.55 42.61 -16.95
N ALA A 265 -1.97 41.38 -16.69
CA ALA A 265 -1.10 40.33 -16.18
C ALA A 265 -1.61 38.93 -16.52
N GLY A 266 -0.71 37.94 -16.53
CA GLY A 266 -1.06 36.56 -16.87
C GLY A 266 -2.08 35.95 -15.89
N ILE A 267 -1.86 36.12 -14.58
CA ILE A 267 -2.72 35.50 -13.56
C ILE A 267 -3.68 36.51 -12.95
N ILE A 268 -3.21 37.59 -12.32
CA ILE A 268 -4.08 38.56 -11.61
C ILE A 268 -3.90 39.95 -12.18
N GLY A 269 -4.96 40.55 -12.72
CA GLY A 269 -4.93 41.96 -13.12
C GLY A 269 -4.58 42.86 -11.93
N CYS A 270 -5.51 43.04 -10.98
CA CYS A 270 -5.26 43.91 -9.81
C CYS A 270 -6.03 43.52 -8.54
N ASN A 271 -5.30 43.41 -7.42
CA ASN A 271 -5.86 43.43 -6.07
C ASN A 271 -6.11 44.87 -5.62
N LYS A 272 -7.26 45.43 -6.01
CA LYS A 272 -7.57 46.83 -5.79
C LYS A 272 -7.66 47.13 -4.29
N GLY A 273 -6.93 48.17 -3.86
CA GLY A 273 -6.86 48.58 -2.46
C GLY A 273 -6.08 47.61 -1.55
N SER A 274 -5.37 46.62 -2.11
CA SER A 274 -4.63 45.60 -1.34
C SER A 274 -5.52 44.88 -0.31
N THR A 275 -6.77 44.59 -0.69
CA THR A 275 -7.80 44.11 0.23
C THR A 275 -7.67 42.62 0.52
N ALA A 276 -7.33 41.81 -0.48
CA ALA A 276 -7.09 40.37 -0.33
C ALA A 276 -5.61 40.03 -0.07
N ILE A 277 -5.38 38.85 0.51
CA ILE A 277 -4.04 38.27 0.65
C ILE A 277 -3.96 37.07 -0.29
N PHE A 278 -3.13 37.17 -1.33
CA PHE A 278 -2.97 36.12 -2.33
C PHE A 278 -1.85 35.16 -1.97
N THR A 279 -2.14 33.87 -2.07
CA THR A 279 -1.15 32.78 -2.11
C THR A 279 -1.18 32.17 -3.51
N ILE A 280 -0.11 32.34 -4.26
CA ILE A 280 0.02 31.92 -5.66
C ILE A 280 1.16 30.91 -5.71
N THR A 281 0.85 29.64 -5.96
CA THR A 281 1.83 28.55 -5.90
C THR A 281 1.75 27.68 -7.16
N ASN A 282 2.88 27.27 -7.73
CA ASN A 282 2.88 26.40 -8.90
C ASN A 282 2.01 26.98 -10.03
N CYS A 283 2.26 28.22 -10.47
CA CYS A 283 1.45 28.88 -11.50
C CYS A 283 2.34 29.43 -12.60
N TYR A 284 1.83 29.52 -13.83
CA TYR A 284 2.63 30.00 -14.95
C TYR A 284 1.89 30.90 -15.92
N ASN A 285 2.67 31.75 -16.60
CA ASN A 285 2.22 32.51 -17.75
C ASN A 285 3.14 32.28 -18.97
N THR A 286 2.57 31.84 -20.08
CA THR A 286 3.24 31.81 -21.39
C THR A 286 2.63 32.78 -22.39
N GLY A 287 1.37 33.20 -22.16
CA GLY A 287 0.67 34.14 -23.01
C GLY A 287 1.33 35.53 -23.01
N ASN A 288 1.27 36.22 -24.15
CA ASN A 288 1.83 37.57 -24.24
C ASN A 288 0.91 38.56 -23.54
N ILE A 289 1.53 39.48 -22.80
CA ILE A 289 0.84 40.51 -22.02
C ILE A 289 1.07 41.86 -22.70
N THR A 290 -0.01 42.51 -23.10
CA THR A 290 0.01 43.87 -23.67
C THR A 290 -0.77 44.80 -22.76
N GLY A 291 -0.13 45.79 -22.15
CA GLY A 291 -0.80 46.72 -21.23
C GLY A 291 -0.12 48.08 -21.17
N ASN A 292 -0.80 49.14 -20.73
CA ASN A 292 -0.22 50.48 -20.78
C ASN A 292 0.70 50.76 -19.58
N SER A 293 0.13 50.77 -18.37
CA SER A 293 0.87 50.99 -17.13
C SER A 293 0.59 49.88 -16.12
N GLU A 294 1.54 49.66 -15.23
CA GLU A 294 1.39 48.74 -14.09
C GLU A 294 1.11 47.28 -14.47
N SER A 295 1.55 46.87 -15.67
CA SER A 295 1.41 45.50 -16.17
C SER A 295 2.61 44.67 -15.75
N ALA A 296 2.39 43.39 -15.50
CA ALA A 296 3.40 42.48 -14.95
C ALA A 296 3.08 41.04 -15.32
N ALA A 297 4.05 40.14 -15.18
CA ALA A 297 3.92 38.75 -15.62
C ALA A 297 2.85 37.95 -14.86
N ILE A 298 2.93 37.91 -13.53
CA ILE A 298 1.97 37.19 -12.67
C ILE A 298 0.87 38.12 -12.19
N SER A 299 1.22 39.32 -11.70
CA SER A 299 0.21 40.23 -11.13
C SER A 299 0.53 41.70 -11.30
N GLY A 300 -0.39 42.45 -11.91
CA GLY A 300 -0.25 43.89 -12.13
C GLY A 300 -0.20 44.70 -10.84
N TRP A 301 -0.98 44.29 -9.83
CA TRP A 301 -0.82 44.75 -8.43
C TRP A 301 -1.32 43.66 -7.47
N VAL A 302 -0.43 42.99 -6.76
CA VAL A 302 -0.78 41.82 -5.93
C VAL A 302 -1.24 42.20 -4.52
N GLY A 303 -0.94 43.43 -4.07
CA GLY A 303 -1.24 43.90 -2.72
C GLY A 303 -0.07 43.71 -1.74
N SER A 304 -0.36 43.71 -0.44
CA SER A 304 0.64 43.59 0.63
C SER A 304 0.55 42.21 1.29
N GLY A 305 1.69 41.55 1.49
CA GLY A 305 1.78 40.26 2.18
C GLY A 305 1.43 39.06 1.32
N ALA A 306 1.37 39.23 -0.01
CA ALA A 306 1.14 38.11 -0.92
C ALA A 306 2.35 37.19 -1.01
N LYS A 307 2.11 35.92 -1.33
CA LYS A 307 3.10 34.87 -1.45
C LYS A 307 3.07 34.30 -2.86
N ILE A 308 4.21 34.29 -3.55
CA ILE A 308 4.38 33.76 -4.90
C ILE A 308 5.49 32.70 -4.84
N GLU A 309 5.17 31.44 -5.12
CA GLU A 309 6.15 30.35 -5.07
C GLU A 309 6.05 29.42 -6.27
N ASN A 310 7.19 28.90 -6.74
CA ASN A 310 7.23 27.93 -7.82
C ASN A 310 6.51 28.42 -9.07
N CYS A 311 6.61 29.72 -9.38
CA CYS A 311 5.89 30.31 -10.50
C CYS A 311 6.85 30.72 -11.62
N TYR A 312 6.41 30.70 -12.87
CA TYR A 312 7.24 31.22 -13.95
C TYR A 312 6.49 32.02 -15.00
N ASN A 313 7.23 32.85 -15.72
CA ASN A 313 6.74 33.55 -16.89
C ASN A 313 7.73 33.43 -18.06
N ILE A 314 7.24 32.95 -19.19
CA ILE A 314 7.98 32.99 -20.46
C ILE A 314 7.32 33.88 -21.51
N GLY A 315 6.11 34.37 -21.26
CA GLY A 315 5.42 35.33 -22.11
C GLY A 315 6.11 36.71 -22.14
N THR A 316 5.96 37.43 -23.25
CA THR A 316 6.48 38.79 -23.38
C THR A 316 5.53 39.81 -22.74
N ILE A 317 6.09 40.90 -22.20
CA ILE A 317 5.31 42.01 -21.63
C ILE A 317 5.59 43.26 -22.47
N THR A 318 4.55 43.82 -23.10
CA THR A 318 4.63 44.97 -24.02
C THR A 318 3.79 46.13 -23.50
N GLY A 319 4.31 47.37 -23.45
CA GLY A 319 3.56 48.50 -22.85
C GLY A 319 4.29 49.83 -22.65
N TYR A 320 3.57 50.96 -22.52
CA TYR A 320 4.14 52.33 -22.52
C TYR A 320 5.16 52.61 -21.37
N ASN A 321 5.03 51.94 -20.22
CA ASN A 321 5.87 52.16 -19.02
C ASN A 321 6.79 50.96 -18.66
N TYR A 322 7.36 50.28 -19.66
CA TYR A 322 8.23 49.10 -19.59
C TYR A 322 9.05 48.92 -18.30
N ARG A 323 8.61 48.03 -17.41
CA ARG A 323 9.45 47.51 -16.31
C ARG A 323 9.67 46.00 -16.34
N ASN A 324 9.02 45.27 -17.26
CA ASN A 324 9.01 43.80 -17.28
C ASN A 324 8.84 43.22 -15.87
N ASP A 325 7.98 43.79 -15.03
CA ASP A 325 7.86 43.34 -13.63
C ASP A 325 7.30 41.90 -13.59
N PHE A 326 7.77 41.05 -12.70
CA PHE A 326 7.14 39.74 -12.41
C PHE A 326 5.83 39.93 -11.67
N TYR A 327 5.82 40.86 -10.72
CA TYR A 327 4.63 41.32 -10.00
C TYR A 327 4.87 42.75 -9.48
N ARG A 328 3.79 43.50 -9.20
CA ARG A 328 3.90 44.77 -8.45
C ARG A 328 3.16 44.69 -7.12
N GLY A 329 3.56 45.52 -6.16
CA GLY A 329 3.11 45.47 -4.77
C GLY A 329 4.19 44.92 -3.84
N SER A 330 3.79 44.47 -2.65
CA SER A 330 4.68 43.89 -1.66
C SER A 330 4.37 42.40 -1.49
N ALA A 331 5.18 41.55 -2.10
CA ALA A 331 5.08 40.10 -2.01
C ALA A 331 6.45 39.47 -1.82
N THR A 332 6.47 38.21 -1.39
CA THR A 332 7.65 37.34 -1.46
C THR A 332 7.54 36.46 -2.70
N ALA A 333 8.58 36.43 -3.54
CA ALA A 333 8.69 35.48 -4.65
C ALA A 333 9.83 34.50 -4.37
N LEU A 334 9.51 33.21 -4.26
CA LEU A 334 10.48 32.13 -4.05
C LEU A 334 10.39 31.12 -5.19
N ASN A 335 11.51 30.50 -5.51
CA ASN A 335 11.61 29.49 -6.57
C ASN A 335 10.88 29.89 -7.87
N SER A 336 11.01 31.16 -8.27
CA SER A 336 10.26 31.73 -9.38
C SER A 336 11.17 32.20 -10.49
N TYR A 337 10.71 32.09 -11.73
CA TYR A 337 11.56 32.23 -12.91
C TYR A 337 10.95 33.10 -14.00
N SER A 338 11.77 33.79 -14.78
CA SER A 338 11.28 34.52 -15.95
C SER A 338 12.34 34.72 -17.01
N THR A 339 11.90 34.72 -18.28
CA THR A 339 12.77 35.04 -19.44
C THR A 339 12.98 36.55 -19.61
N SER A 340 12.05 37.36 -19.12
CA SER A 340 11.94 38.79 -19.44
C SER A 340 12.29 39.74 -18.29
N THR A 341 12.31 39.26 -17.04
CA THR A 341 12.57 40.08 -15.83
C THR A 341 13.79 39.64 -15.04
N THR A 342 14.28 40.54 -14.17
CA THR A 342 15.28 40.24 -13.13
C THR A 342 14.72 40.34 -11.70
N GLN A 343 13.42 40.63 -11.54
CA GLN A 343 12.76 40.66 -10.22
C GLN A 343 12.73 39.27 -9.56
N VAL A 344 12.79 38.21 -10.37
CA VAL A 344 12.95 36.81 -9.95
C VAL A 344 14.14 36.19 -10.70
N THR A 345 14.40 34.90 -10.49
CA THR A 345 15.53 34.23 -11.14
C THR A 345 15.37 34.25 -12.65
N ARG A 346 16.29 34.92 -13.35
CA ARG A 346 16.25 34.98 -14.80
C ARG A 346 16.65 33.63 -15.41
N ILE A 347 15.94 33.20 -16.44
CA ILE A 347 16.21 31.96 -17.19
C ILE A 347 16.22 32.24 -18.70
N SER A 348 17.05 31.53 -19.48
CA SER A 348 17.08 31.69 -20.94
C SER A 348 15.98 30.85 -21.60
N THR A 349 15.64 31.13 -22.87
CA THR A 349 14.75 30.25 -23.65
C THR A 349 15.32 28.85 -23.78
N GLU A 350 16.63 28.71 -23.99
CA GLU A 350 17.32 27.42 -24.05
C GLU A 350 17.24 26.63 -22.73
N ASP A 351 17.35 27.31 -21.58
CA ASP A 351 17.17 26.68 -20.26
C ASP A 351 15.70 26.24 -20.02
N VAL A 352 14.73 26.88 -20.70
CA VAL A 352 13.31 26.48 -20.65
C VAL A 352 13.08 25.26 -21.52
N GLU A 353 13.45 25.32 -22.80
CA GLU A 353 13.29 24.23 -23.76
C GLU A 353 14.12 23.00 -23.39
N GLY A 354 15.31 23.23 -22.81
CA GLY A 354 16.23 22.19 -22.36
C GLY A 354 15.97 21.66 -20.96
N GLY A 355 14.81 21.89 -20.34
CA GLY A 355 14.40 21.18 -19.11
C GLY A 355 14.95 21.73 -17.79
N LYS A 356 15.93 22.63 -17.82
CA LYS A 356 16.49 23.23 -16.59
C LYS A 356 15.45 23.97 -15.77
N LEU A 357 14.50 24.65 -16.42
CA LEU A 357 13.38 25.27 -15.71
C LEU A 357 12.55 24.21 -14.98
N CYS A 358 12.16 23.13 -15.65
CA CYS A 358 11.36 22.04 -15.08
C CYS A 358 12.04 21.46 -13.84
N TYR A 359 13.30 21.07 -13.97
CA TYR A 359 14.10 20.50 -12.87
C TYR A 359 14.17 21.44 -11.66
N ARG A 360 14.39 22.74 -11.91
CA ARG A 360 14.48 23.76 -10.86
C ARG A 360 13.15 24.02 -10.16
N LEU A 361 12.05 24.08 -10.91
CA LEU A 361 10.72 24.23 -10.34
C LEU A 361 10.39 23.07 -9.39
N ASN A 362 10.81 21.85 -9.73
CA ASN A 362 10.71 20.68 -8.85
C ASN A 362 11.76 20.64 -7.73
N ASN A 363 12.70 21.59 -7.69
CA ASN A 363 13.83 21.58 -6.74
C ASN A 363 14.62 20.25 -6.75
N GLY A 364 14.72 19.62 -7.92
CA GLY A 364 15.34 18.30 -8.09
C GLY A 364 14.54 17.12 -7.52
N VAL A 365 13.29 17.31 -7.12
CA VAL A 365 12.36 16.22 -6.79
C VAL A 365 12.01 15.47 -8.07
N THR A 366 12.17 14.15 -8.04
CA THR A 366 11.93 13.25 -9.17
C THR A 366 10.81 12.26 -8.93
N LEU A 367 10.36 12.12 -7.68
CA LEU A 367 9.21 11.33 -7.27
C LEU A 367 8.00 12.25 -7.13
N GLU A 368 6.91 11.93 -7.82
CA GLU A 368 5.68 12.76 -7.86
C GLU A 368 5.98 14.26 -8.08
N PRO A 369 6.78 14.62 -9.10
CA PRO A 369 7.05 16.03 -9.37
C PRO A 369 5.76 16.76 -9.76
N ILE A 370 5.75 18.09 -9.57
CA ILE A 370 4.61 18.93 -9.95
C ILE A 370 4.71 19.33 -11.43
N TRP A 371 5.95 19.48 -11.91
CA TRP A 371 6.25 19.95 -13.24
C TRP A 371 6.84 18.83 -14.08
N TYR A 372 6.31 18.66 -15.28
CA TYR A 372 6.72 17.68 -16.27
C TYR A 372 7.14 18.38 -17.56
N GLN A 373 8.05 17.78 -18.32
CA GLN A 373 8.47 18.30 -19.62
C GLN A 373 9.17 17.20 -20.44
N THR A 374 8.57 16.78 -21.54
CA THR A 374 9.19 15.96 -22.58
C THR A 374 10.07 16.82 -23.48
N LEU A 375 11.38 16.82 -23.23
CA LEU A 375 12.41 17.56 -23.95
C LEU A 375 12.43 17.19 -25.44
N GLY A 376 12.38 18.23 -26.28
CA GLY A 376 12.28 18.10 -27.73
C GLY A 376 10.84 18.07 -28.26
N GLU A 377 9.84 17.85 -27.40
CA GLU A 377 8.41 17.91 -27.74
C GLU A 377 7.73 19.11 -27.08
N ASP A 378 7.89 19.24 -25.76
CA ASP A 378 7.34 20.34 -24.97
C ASP A 378 8.23 21.57 -25.01
N ALA A 379 7.62 22.70 -25.35
CA ALA A 379 8.30 24.00 -25.35
C ALA A 379 8.61 24.52 -23.94
N TYR A 380 7.94 24.02 -22.90
CA TYR A 380 8.06 24.49 -21.52
C TYR A 380 7.46 23.48 -20.51
N PRO A 381 7.75 23.62 -19.21
CA PRO A 381 7.19 22.75 -18.17
C PRO A 381 5.67 22.87 -18.05
N ILE A 382 4.97 21.77 -17.79
CA ILE A 382 3.51 21.71 -17.65
C ILE A 382 3.11 20.85 -16.43
N PHE A 383 1.83 20.81 -16.10
CA PHE A 383 1.29 19.98 -14.99
C PHE A 383 0.87 18.57 -15.41
N ASP A 384 0.88 18.27 -16.72
CA ASP A 384 0.39 17.00 -17.26
C ASP A 384 1.41 15.90 -16.99
N ASN A 385 1.02 14.95 -16.15
CA ASN A 385 1.88 13.85 -15.73
C ASN A 385 2.06 12.75 -16.78
N THR A 386 1.40 12.86 -17.94
CA THR A 386 1.69 11.98 -19.10
C THR A 386 2.99 12.36 -19.81
N HIS A 387 3.58 13.52 -19.45
CA HIS A 387 4.86 14.00 -19.96
C HIS A 387 6.01 13.61 -19.04
N LEU A 388 7.23 13.59 -19.59
CA LEU A 388 8.37 12.98 -18.90
C LEU A 388 8.95 13.87 -17.78
N VAL A 389 9.53 13.24 -16.77
CA VAL A 389 10.30 13.91 -15.71
C VAL A 389 11.65 14.37 -16.27
N VAL A 390 12.12 15.55 -15.86
CA VAL A 390 13.45 16.06 -16.20
C VAL A 390 14.43 15.78 -15.08
N LEU A 391 15.54 15.11 -15.41
CA LEU A 391 16.69 14.91 -14.55
C LEU A 391 17.84 15.85 -14.90
N LYS A 392 18.80 15.95 -13.98
CA LYS A 392 20.06 16.66 -14.17
C LYS A 392 21.24 15.69 -13.99
N SER A 393 22.20 15.73 -14.91
CA SER A 393 23.46 15.00 -14.82
C SER A 393 24.53 15.78 -14.02
N ASP A 394 25.66 15.11 -13.74
CA ASP A 394 26.81 15.72 -13.07
C ASP A 394 27.45 16.88 -13.84
N ASP A 395 27.29 16.92 -15.18
CA ASP A 395 27.83 17.96 -16.05
C ASP A 395 26.86 19.14 -16.30
N ASP A 396 25.78 19.25 -15.51
CA ASP A 396 24.73 20.28 -15.64
C ASP A 396 23.97 20.24 -16.97
N THR A 397 23.93 19.06 -17.62
CA THR A 397 23.00 18.77 -18.71
C THR A 397 21.70 18.19 -18.16
N TYR A 398 20.61 18.35 -18.92
CA TYR A 398 19.27 17.96 -18.51
C TYR A 398 18.72 17.01 -19.57
N TYR A 399 18.06 15.96 -19.12
CA TYR A 399 17.57 14.88 -19.98
C TYR A 399 16.27 14.33 -19.42
N ASN A 400 15.41 13.83 -20.30
CA ASN A 400 14.38 12.90 -19.88
C ASN A 400 14.95 11.49 -19.82
N VAL A 401 14.40 10.70 -18.92
CA VAL A 401 14.51 9.25 -19.05
C VAL A 401 13.32 8.81 -19.87
N SER A 402 13.57 8.21 -21.03
CA SER A 402 12.52 7.60 -21.85
C SER A 402 11.90 6.38 -21.16
N ASN A 403 12.63 5.80 -20.20
CA ASN A 403 12.27 4.63 -19.42
C ASN A 403 12.70 4.87 -17.97
N ILE A 404 11.77 5.06 -17.04
CA ILE A 404 12.12 5.16 -15.62
C ILE A 404 12.63 3.77 -15.21
N ALA A 405 13.88 3.67 -14.75
CA ALA A 405 14.38 2.40 -14.22
C ALA A 405 13.48 1.97 -13.05
N GLY A 406 12.92 0.77 -13.16
CA GLY A 406 11.90 0.23 -12.27
C GLY A 406 10.46 0.40 -12.76
N ASP A 407 10.13 1.28 -13.71
CA ASP A 407 8.79 1.37 -14.32
C ASP A 407 8.64 0.27 -15.37
N VAL A 408 8.18 -0.89 -14.91
CA VAL A 408 8.11 -2.10 -15.73
C VAL A 408 6.79 -2.24 -16.46
N ASN A 409 5.83 -1.35 -16.23
CA ASN A 409 4.55 -1.33 -16.94
C ASN A 409 4.43 -0.17 -17.94
N SER A 410 5.44 0.72 -18.00
CA SER A 410 5.53 1.88 -18.90
C SER A 410 4.36 2.84 -18.80
N ASN A 411 3.76 2.96 -17.62
CA ASN A 411 2.73 3.97 -17.35
C ASN A 411 3.33 5.36 -17.03
N GLY A 412 4.67 5.47 -16.95
CA GLY A 412 5.39 6.70 -16.63
C GLY A 412 5.43 7.03 -15.14
N VAL A 413 4.97 6.14 -14.28
CA VAL A 413 4.83 6.32 -12.83
C VAL A 413 5.40 5.10 -12.11
N LEU A 414 6.47 5.32 -11.36
CA LEU A 414 6.96 4.29 -10.46
C LEU A 414 6.00 4.12 -9.27
N ASP A 415 5.35 2.96 -9.14
CA ASP A 415 4.37 2.68 -8.10
C ASP A 415 4.49 1.26 -7.48
N GLU A 416 3.51 0.88 -6.66
CA GLU A 416 3.50 -0.45 -6.03
C GLU A 416 3.36 -1.60 -7.03
N THR A 417 2.70 -1.35 -8.16
CA THR A 417 2.44 -2.29 -9.25
C THR A 417 3.75 -2.71 -9.88
N ASP A 418 4.68 -1.78 -10.10
CA ASP A 418 5.99 -2.07 -10.67
C ASP A 418 6.80 -3.04 -9.81
N ALA A 419 6.84 -2.77 -8.50
CA ALA A 419 7.52 -3.66 -7.56
C ALA A 419 6.88 -5.06 -7.53
N LEU A 420 5.55 -5.15 -7.68
CA LEU A 420 4.83 -6.43 -7.76
C LEU A 420 5.09 -7.15 -9.09
N TRP A 421 5.21 -6.42 -10.19
CA TRP A 421 5.50 -6.96 -11.52
C TRP A 421 6.93 -7.48 -11.62
N ILE A 422 7.91 -6.75 -11.08
CA ILE A 422 9.30 -7.26 -10.95
C ILE A 422 9.31 -8.53 -10.10
N ALA A 423 8.57 -8.56 -8.99
CA ALA A 423 8.46 -9.76 -8.16
C ALA A 423 7.84 -10.96 -8.92
N ALA A 424 6.79 -10.72 -9.72
CA ALA A 424 6.17 -11.74 -10.55
C ALA A 424 7.15 -12.29 -11.60
N TYR A 425 7.87 -11.39 -12.28
CA TYR A 425 8.88 -11.73 -13.28
C TYR A 425 9.99 -12.61 -12.70
N LEU A 426 10.50 -12.26 -11.51
CA LEU A 426 11.51 -13.06 -10.80
C LEU A 426 11.01 -14.44 -10.40
N THR A 427 9.69 -14.62 -10.24
CA THR A 427 9.06 -15.91 -9.99
C THR A 427 8.69 -16.69 -11.26
N GLY A 428 8.97 -16.15 -12.46
CA GLY A 428 8.72 -16.79 -13.74
C GLY A 428 7.36 -16.46 -14.37
N GLU A 429 6.57 -15.57 -13.76
CA GLU A 429 5.36 -15.01 -14.36
C GLU A 429 5.70 -13.67 -15.02
N GLU A 430 5.60 -13.57 -16.34
CA GLU A 430 5.78 -12.29 -17.04
C GLU A 430 4.41 -11.63 -17.27
N PRO A 431 4.06 -10.53 -16.56
CA PRO A 431 2.81 -9.83 -16.77
C PRO A 431 2.66 -9.32 -18.20
N GLU A 432 1.43 -9.24 -18.70
CA GLU A 432 1.16 -8.67 -20.02
C GLU A 432 1.54 -7.17 -20.03
N GLY A 433 2.49 -6.80 -20.90
CA GLY A 433 3.02 -5.43 -20.97
C GLY A 433 4.25 -5.17 -20.09
N PHE A 434 4.88 -6.21 -19.53
CA PHE A 434 6.10 -6.09 -18.75
C PHE A 434 7.32 -5.70 -19.60
N GLU A 435 7.96 -4.58 -19.29
CA GLU A 435 9.17 -4.11 -19.94
C GLU A 435 10.43 -4.58 -19.19
N VAL A 436 10.98 -5.72 -19.61
CA VAL A 436 12.18 -6.34 -19.01
C VAL A 436 13.37 -5.38 -18.95
N VAL A 437 13.51 -4.50 -19.94
CA VAL A 437 14.60 -3.52 -20.01
C VAL A 437 14.58 -2.51 -18.85
N ASN A 438 13.43 -2.34 -18.19
CA ASN A 438 13.25 -1.43 -17.05
C ASN A 438 13.33 -2.16 -15.71
N ALA A 439 13.35 -3.50 -15.70
CA ALA A 439 13.27 -4.28 -14.47
C ALA A 439 14.55 -4.22 -13.62
N ASP A 440 15.70 -3.89 -14.23
CA ASP A 440 16.95 -3.55 -13.54
C ASP A 440 16.86 -2.11 -13.00
N ALA A 441 16.06 -1.94 -11.95
CA ALA A 441 15.76 -0.63 -11.35
C ALA A 441 16.99 0.01 -10.69
N ASN A 442 17.95 -0.80 -10.24
CA ASN A 442 19.16 -0.33 -9.57
C ASN A 442 20.37 -0.17 -10.52
N LEU A 443 20.23 -0.61 -11.78
CA LEU A 443 21.21 -0.52 -12.87
C LEU A 443 22.50 -1.29 -12.60
N ASP A 444 22.42 -2.43 -11.93
CA ASP A 444 23.56 -3.29 -11.63
C ASP A 444 23.75 -4.45 -12.62
N SER A 445 22.96 -4.47 -13.70
CA SER A 445 22.94 -5.48 -14.75
C SER A 445 22.38 -6.85 -14.34
N HIS A 446 21.79 -6.95 -13.15
CA HIS A 446 21.01 -8.09 -12.71
C HIS A 446 19.58 -7.64 -12.42
N ILE A 447 18.61 -8.45 -12.82
CA ILE A 447 17.21 -8.26 -12.39
C ILE A 447 17.04 -9.21 -11.21
N ASP A 448 16.92 -8.67 -10.01
CA ASP A 448 16.81 -9.43 -8.77
C ASP A 448 16.04 -8.69 -7.66
N VAL A 449 15.97 -9.28 -6.47
CA VAL A 449 15.24 -8.70 -5.33
C VAL A 449 15.71 -7.28 -4.94
N ALA A 450 16.92 -6.86 -5.32
CA ALA A 450 17.40 -5.50 -5.10
C ALA A 450 16.66 -4.46 -5.94
N ASP A 451 16.12 -4.84 -7.10
CA ASP A 451 15.32 -3.95 -7.94
C ASP A 451 13.96 -3.67 -7.32
N ILE A 452 13.29 -4.70 -6.79
CA ILE A 452 12.03 -4.55 -6.03
C ILE A 452 12.22 -3.52 -4.91
N VAL A 453 13.29 -3.65 -4.13
CA VAL A 453 13.59 -2.74 -3.02
C VAL A 453 13.90 -1.34 -3.53
N THR A 454 14.63 -1.22 -4.64
CA THR A 454 14.96 0.08 -5.24
C THR A 454 13.70 0.85 -5.63
N VAL A 455 12.76 0.18 -6.31
CA VAL A 455 11.44 0.73 -6.64
C VAL A 455 10.72 1.21 -5.38
N ARG A 456 10.60 0.35 -4.36
CA ARG A 456 9.91 0.66 -3.10
C ARG A 456 10.53 1.81 -2.30
N ARG A 457 11.85 1.97 -2.39
CA ARG A 457 12.58 3.03 -1.68
C ARG A 457 12.43 4.38 -2.35
N VAL A 458 12.34 4.39 -3.67
CA VAL A 458 11.93 5.56 -4.41
C VAL A 458 10.53 5.99 -3.92
N LEU A 459 9.55 5.08 -3.79
CA LEU A 459 8.23 5.40 -3.20
C LEU A 459 8.29 5.95 -1.76
N SER A 460 9.28 5.52 -0.97
CA SER A 460 9.42 5.89 0.44
C SER A 460 10.36 7.08 0.69
N GLY A 461 10.99 7.64 -0.35
CA GLY A 461 11.93 8.77 -0.26
C GLY A 461 13.23 8.48 0.51
N ILE A 462 13.68 7.22 0.60
CA ILE A 462 14.87 6.84 1.39
C ILE A 462 16.12 6.80 0.48
N PRO A 463 17.17 7.61 0.73
CA PRO A 463 18.36 7.67 -0.11
C PRO A 463 19.22 6.39 -0.09
N LEU A 464 19.84 6.01 -1.21
CA LEU A 464 20.79 4.88 -1.28
C LEU A 464 21.96 5.07 -0.31
N GLY A 465 22.19 4.08 0.56
CA GLY A 465 23.34 4.00 1.44
C GLY A 465 24.58 3.52 0.69
N THR A 466 25.76 3.81 1.21
CA THR A 466 27.06 3.46 0.59
C THR A 466 27.90 2.51 1.43
N GLN A 467 27.39 2.10 2.59
CA GLN A 467 28.14 1.32 3.57
C GLN A 467 27.98 -0.17 3.29
N PRO A 468 29.06 -0.94 3.17
CA PRO A 468 29.00 -2.34 2.73
C PRO A 468 28.08 -3.20 3.62
N LEU A 469 27.32 -4.06 2.97
CA LEU A 469 26.58 -5.16 3.59
C LEU A 469 27.43 -6.43 3.50
N THR A 470 27.53 -7.19 4.59
CA THR A 470 28.02 -8.58 4.53
C THR A 470 26.88 -9.48 4.98
N ALA A 471 26.51 -10.45 4.16
CA ALA A 471 25.41 -11.35 4.42
C ALA A 471 25.77 -12.76 3.92
N THR A 472 25.12 -13.78 4.46
CA THR A 472 25.25 -15.17 3.97
C THR A 472 24.03 -15.98 4.44
N LEU A 473 23.45 -16.78 3.54
CA LEU A 473 22.60 -17.90 3.92
C LEU A 473 23.47 -19.12 4.19
N TYR A 474 23.15 -19.85 5.26
CA TYR A 474 23.83 -21.09 5.58
C TYR A 474 22.88 -22.12 6.18
N SER A 475 23.26 -23.39 6.06
CA SER A 475 22.51 -24.54 6.55
C SER A 475 23.45 -25.57 7.17
N SER A 476 22.99 -26.81 7.31
CA SER A 476 23.74 -27.93 7.87
C SER A 476 23.51 -29.21 7.06
N ASN A 477 24.49 -30.11 7.06
CA ASN A 477 24.34 -31.42 6.42
C ASN A 477 23.11 -32.16 6.94
N ALA A 478 22.46 -32.91 6.06
CA ALA A 478 21.22 -33.63 6.33
C ALA A 478 21.37 -35.14 6.16
N SER A 479 20.40 -35.87 6.72
CA SER A 479 20.28 -37.31 6.51
C SER A 479 18.81 -37.66 6.26
N VAL A 480 18.53 -38.33 5.15
CA VAL A 480 17.17 -38.62 4.66
C VAL A 480 17.05 -40.11 4.40
N LYS A 481 15.96 -40.73 4.86
CA LYS A 481 15.67 -42.13 4.51
C LYS A 481 15.20 -42.21 3.07
N ALA A 482 15.54 -43.29 2.36
CA ALA A 482 14.93 -43.58 1.06
C ALA A 482 13.40 -43.66 1.19
N GLY A 483 12.67 -42.94 0.32
CA GLY A 483 11.22 -42.78 0.39
C GLY A 483 10.71 -41.94 1.58
N GLY A 484 11.60 -41.35 2.37
CA GLY A 484 11.29 -40.57 3.56
C GLY A 484 11.53 -39.07 3.40
N THR A 485 11.25 -38.32 4.46
CA THR A 485 11.38 -36.86 4.47
C THR A 485 12.26 -36.35 5.61
N ARG A 486 12.81 -35.14 5.44
CA ARG A 486 13.62 -34.45 6.47
C ARG A 486 13.45 -32.95 6.39
N LYS A 487 13.05 -32.33 7.50
CA LYS A 487 13.04 -30.87 7.63
C LYS A 487 14.48 -30.32 7.67
N VAL A 488 14.74 -29.32 6.84
CA VAL A 488 15.97 -28.53 6.75
C VAL A 488 15.66 -27.10 7.21
N THR A 489 16.62 -26.48 7.90
CA THR A 489 16.54 -25.09 8.33
C THR A 489 17.68 -24.32 7.70
N VAL A 490 17.35 -23.24 7.00
CA VAL A 490 18.31 -22.28 6.48
C VAL A 490 18.33 -21.09 7.43
N TRP A 491 19.53 -20.69 7.82
CA TRP A 491 19.79 -19.52 8.64
C TRP A 491 20.42 -18.42 7.81
N PHE A 492 20.37 -17.20 8.35
CA PHE A 492 21.09 -16.07 7.79
C PHE A 492 21.95 -15.40 8.86
N ASN A 493 23.03 -14.75 8.43
CA ASN A 493 23.84 -13.85 9.24
C ASN A 493 24.20 -12.62 8.41
N THR A 494 23.91 -11.43 8.93
CA THR A 494 24.10 -10.15 8.24
C THR A 494 24.79 -9.12 9.15
N SER A 495 25.56 -8.19 8.57
CA SER A 495 26.17 -7.09 9.35
C SER A 495 25.17 -6.03 9.82
N ARG A 496 23.99 -5.99 9.22
CA ARG A 496 22.87 -5.09 9.55
C ARG A 496 21.55 -5.73 9.11
N ALA A 497 20.43 -5.18 9.57
CA ALA A 497 19.12 -5.73 9.25
C ALA A 497 18.82 -5.68 7.75
N ALA A 498 18.41 -6.83 7.20
CA ALA A 498 18.00 -6.97 5.80
C ALA A 498 16.50 -6.69 5.66
N THR A 499 16.08 -6.15 4.53
CA THR A 499 14.67 -5.94 4.15
C THR A 499 14.22 -6.88 3.03
N ALA A 500 15.17 -7.46 2.30
CA ALA A 500 14.93 -8.51 1.32
C ALA A 500 16.13 -9.45 1.14
N TYR A 501 15.87 -10.68 0.68
CA TYR A 501 16.86 -11.60 0.16
C TYR A 501 16.25 -12.60 -0.83
N GLU A 502 17.08 -13.14 -1.71
CA GLU A 502 16.76 -14.24 -2.62
C GLU A 502 17.88 -15.28 -2.68
N ALA A 503 17.55 -16.50 -3.11
CA ALA A 503 18.50 -17.57 -3.42
C ALA A 503 17.86 -18.72 -4.20
N ASP A 504 18.69 -19.46 -4.93
CA ASP A 504 18.33 -20.75 -5.53
C ASP A 504 18.71 -21.93 -4.62
N ILE A 505 17.82 -22.90 -4.49
CA ILE A 505 18.08 -24.19 -3.85
C ILE A 505 18.19 -25.27 -4.92
N VAL A 506 19.41 -25.70 -5.22
CA VAL A 506 19.70 -26.71 -6.26
C VAL A 506 19.90 -28.08 -5.62
N LEU A 507 19.10 -29.06 -6.00
CA LEU A 507 19.19 -30.42 -5.47
C LEU A 507 19.82 -31.39 -6.48
N SER A 508 20.65 -32.31 -5.97
CA SER A 508 21.15 -33.44 -6.74
C SER A 508 20.04 -34.45 -7.11
N HIS A 509 20.31 -35.31 -8.10
CA HIS A 509 19.38 -36.36 -8.52
C HIS A 509 18.86 -37.23 -7.35
N GLY A 510 17.57 -37.56 -7.37
CA GLY A 510 16.90 -38.36 -6.32
C GLY A 510 16.43 -37.57 -5.10
N LEU A 511 16.68 -36.26 -5.05
CA LEU A 511 16.14 -35.35 -4.04
C LEU A 511 15.09 -34.39 -4.63
N SER A 512 14.07 -34.08 -3.83
CA SER A 512 13.08 -33.05 -4.13
C SER A 512 12.67 -32.33 -2.85
N ILE A 513 11.99 -31.19 -2.97
CA ILE A 513 11.34 -30.52 -1.85
C ILE A 513 9.86 -30.91 -1.82
N GLN A 514 9.37 -31.26 -0.64
CA GLN A 514 7.95 -31.54 -0.43
C GLN A 514 7.14 -30.27 -0.72
N GLU A 515 6.12 -30.39 -1.57
CA GLU A 515 5.22 -29.31 -1.93
C GLU A 515 4.61 -28.64 -0.68
N GLY A 516 4.58 -27.31 -0.66
CA GLY A 516 4.06 -26.53 0.47
C GLY A 516 4.85 -26.64 1.78
N SER A 517 6.05 -27.24 1.76
CA SER A 517 6.84 -27.42 2.99
C SER A 517 7.72 -26.23 3.38
N PHE A 518 7.78 -25.20 2.53
CA PHE A 518 8.48 -23.96 2.85
C PHE A 518 7.75 -23.23 3.98
N ALA A 519 8.50 -22.82 5.00
CA ALA A 519 7.96 -22.04 6.12
C ALA A 519 8.99 -21.04 6.64
N TYR A 520 8.52 -19.82 6.85
CA TYR A 520 9.26 -18.68 7.41
C TYR A 520 8.87 -18.44 8.88
N ASN A 521 9.75 -17.81 9.65
CA ASN A 521 9.50 -17.53 11.07
C ASN A 521 8.86 -16.15 11.26
N THR A 522 7.53 -16.10 11.42
CA THR A 522 6.69 -14.89 11.48
C THR A 522 6.70 -14.12 12.82
N LYS A 523 7.68 -14.33 13.71
CA LYS A 523 7.60 -13.79 15.08
C LYS A 523 7.65 -12.26 15.23
N THR A 524 7.76 -11.47 14.16
CA THR A 524 7.73 -9.99 14.25
C THR A 524 6.89 -9.24 13.20
N HIS A 525 6.34 -9.84 12.13
CA HIS A 525 5.65 -9.06 11.08
C HIS A 525 4.43 -9.79 10.48
N THR A 526 3.34 -9.06 10.23
CA THR A 526 2.04 -9.55 9.75
C THR A 526 1.86 -9.48 8.22
N THR A 527 2.88 -9.08 7.46
CA THR A 527 2.72 -8.68 6.03
C THR A 527 3.80 -9.22 5.08
N SER A 528 4.65 -10.16 5.49
CA SER A 528 5.69 -10.73 4.62
C SER A 528 5.07 -11.69 3.58
N HIS A 529 5.14 -11.33 2.29
CA HIS A 529 4.84 -12.27 1.21
C HIS A 529 6.04 -13.20 1.01
N ILE A 530 5.86 -14.50 1.28
CA ILE A 530 6.76 -15.54 0.80
C ILE A 530 6.07 -16.13 -0.41
N THR A 531 6.43 -15.67 -1.59
CA THR A 531 5.93 -16.23 -2.83
C THR A 531 6.89 -17.36 -3.21
N TYR A 532 6.38 -18.59 -3.23
CA TYR A 532 7.11 -19.74 -3.78
C TYR A 532 6.28 -20.24 -4.97
N GLU A 533 6.85 -20.20 -6.18
CA GLU A 533 6.23 -20.87 -7.31
C GLU A 533 7.14 -21.99 -7.84
N GLN A 534 6.48 -23.10 -8.14
CA GLN A 534 7.07 -24.37 -8.55
C GLN A 534 7.45 -24.27 -10.03
N ILE A 535 8.69 -23.88 -10.37
CA ILE A 535 9.09 -23.87 -11.78
C ILE A 535 9.36 -25.29 -12.28
N ILE A 536 8.55 -25.69 -13.25
CA ILE A 536 8.62 -26.95 -13.99
C ILE A 536 9.82 -26.91 -14.94
N MET A 537 10.63 -27.96 -14.82
CA MET A 537 11.88 -28.23 -15.53
C MET A 537 11.79 -28.10 -17.05
N SER A 538 12.75 -27.41 -17.68
CA SER A 538 13.14 -27.70 -19.06
C SER A 538 14.40 -28.57 -19.08
N GLY A 539 14.20 -29.89 -19.18
CA GLY A 539 15.13 -30.87 -19.76
C GLY A 539 16.63 -30.79 -19.44
N GLY A 540 17.05 -31.34 -18.29
CA GLY A 540 18.45 -31.76 -18.07
C GLY A 540 18.88 -31.71 -16.61
N GLN A 541 18.73 -32.84 -15.88
CA GLN A 541 19.35 -33.12 -14.56
C GLN A 541 19.28 -31.98 -13.51
N GLY A 542 18.16 -31.83 -12.78
CA GLY A 542 18.16 -31.07 -11.52
C GLY A 542 16.78 -30.68 -10.98
N THR A 543 16.67 -30.57 -9.64
CA THR A 543 15.52 -30.06 -8.88
C THR A 543 15.93 -28.73 -8.24
N SER A 544 15.82 -27.61 -8.99
CA SER A 544 16.14 -26.26 -8.49
C SER A 544 14.89 -25.51 -8.03
N TYR A 545 14.99 -24.69 -6.99
CA TYR A 545 13.90 -23.89 -6.43
C TYR A 545 14.36 -22.47 -6.13
N HIS A 546 13.74 -21.46 -6.77
CA HIS A 546 14.03 -20.06 -6.49
C HIS A 546 13.23 -19.57 -5.28
N VAL A 547 13.89 -18.91 -4.33
CA VAL A 547 13.29 -18.44 -3.08
C VAL A 547 13.50 -16.94 -2.96
N ILE A 548 12.40 -16.18 -2.87
CA ILE A 548 12.42 -14.73 -2.66
C ILE A 548 11.70 -14.41 -1.35
N VAL A 549 12.30 -13.55 -0.53
CA VAL A 549 11.70 -13.04 0.71
C VAL A 549 11.94 -11.54 0.80
N TYR A 550 10.87 -10.76 0.89
CA TYR A 550 10.97 -9.29 1.02
C TYR A 550 9.86 -8.72 1.92
N ALA A 551 10.12 -7.54 2.48
CA ALA A 551 9.13 -6.77 3.23
C ALA A 551 8.49 -5.68 2.34
N PRO A 552 7.17 -5.73 2.07
CA PRO A 552 6.51 -4.77 1.17
C PRO A 552 6.59 -3.31 1.63
N ASP A 553 6.66 -3.09 2.93
CA ASP A 553 6.79 -1.78 3.58
C ASP A 553 8.26 -1.37 3.81
N ASN A 554 9.21 -2.08 3.20
CA ASN A 554 10.65 -1.94 3.39
C ASN A 554 11.09 -2.00 4.88
N THR A 555 10.31 -2.70 5.72
CA THR A 555 10.70 -2.95 7.11
C THR A 555 11.74 -4.06 7.20
N ASN A 556 12.52 -4.03 8.29
CA ASN A 556 13.52 -5.06 8.54
C ASN A 556 12.87 -6.45 8.71
N LEU A 557 13.37 -7.46 8.00
CA LEU A 557 12.95 -8.86 8.08
C LEU A 557 13.35 -9.58 9.39
N GLY A 558 13.85 -8.84 10.39
CA GLY A 558 14.18 -9.38 11.72
C GLY A 558 15.54 -8.93 12.26
N ALA A 559 16.07 -9.70 13.22
CA ALA A 559 17.40 -9.51 13.79
C ALA A 559 18.50 -9.75 12.75
N THR A 560 19.74 -9.36 13.01
CA THR A 560 20.89 -9.55 12.09
C THR A 560 21.37 -11.00 11.97
N SER A 561 20.74 -11.93 12.68
CA SER A 561 20.95 -13.37 12.52
C SER A 561 19.71 -14.13 12.98
N GLY A 562 19.47 -15.31 12.39
CA GLY A 562 18.32 -16.11 12.75
C GLY A 562 17.96 -17.14 11.68
N THR A 563 16.79 -17.73 11.82
CA THR A 563 16.22 -18.62 10.79
C THR A 563 15.70 -17.77 9.64
N ALA A 564 16.20 -18.03 8.42
CA ALA A 564 15.67 -17.46 7.20
C ALA A 564 14.37 -18.17 6.83
N PHE A 565 14.48 -19.46 6.50
CA PHE A 565 13.33 -20.29 6.15
C PHE A 565 13.63 -21.76 6.45
N THR A 566 12.60 -22.59 6.38
CA THR A 566 12.69 -24.04 6.50
C THR A 566 11.98 -24.69 5.31
N PHE A 567 12.43 -25.86 4.90
CA PHE A 567 11.78 -26.69 3.88
C PHE A 567 11.94 -28.17 4.23
N THR A 568 11.20 -29.05 3.58
CA THR A 568 11.29 -30.50 3.81
C THR A 568 11.83 -31.21 2.58
N LEU A 569 13.03 -31.79 2.70
CA LEU A 569 13.60 -32.68 1.69
C LEU A 569 12.82 -33.99 1.62
N VAL A 570 12.68 -34.53 0.42
CA VAL A 570 12.14 -35.85 0.11
C VAL A 570 13.20 -36.63 -0.65
N GLY A 571 13.58 -37.78 -0.10
CA GLY A 571 14.45 -38.73 -0.79
C GLY A 571 13.61 -39.72 -1.60
N ALA A 572 13.91 -39.88 -2.88
CA ALA A 572 13.31 -40.94 -3.70
C ALA A 572 13.61 -42.33 -3.12
N ASN A 573 12.87 -43.35 -3.56
CA ASN A 573 13.06 -44.73 -3.06
C ASN A 573 14.44 -45.31 -3.40
N ASP A 574 15.08 -44.80 -4.44
CA ASP A 574 16.42 -45.17 -4.92
C ASP A 574 17.51 -44.14 -4.52
N PHE A 575 17.19 -43.20 -3.62
CA PHE A 575 18.14 -42.21 -3.11
C PHE A 575 19.33 -42.86 -2.42
N ALA A 576 20.55 -42.56 -2.87
CA ALA A 576 21.80 -43.11 -2.35
C ALA A 576 22.69 -42.09 -1.63
N GLY A 577 22.26 -40.83 -1.54
CA GLY A 577 23.10 -39.71 -1.11
C GLY A 577 23.20 -38.64 -2.20
N GLY A 578 23.56 -37.41 -1.82
CA GLY A 578 23.68 -36.29 -2.74
C GLY A 578 23.93 -34.96 -2.03
N THR A 579 23.69 -33.85 -2.72
CA THR A 579 23.86 -32.49 -2.18
C THR A 579 22.61 -31.66 -2.36
N TYR A 580 22.47 -30.66 -1.48
CA TYR A 580 21.67 -29.48 -1.79
C TYR A 580 22.55 -28.23 -1.68
N GLU A 581 22.40 -27.34 -2.65
CA GLU A 581 23.22 -26.15 -2.80
C GLU A 581 22.35 -24.90 -2.67
N ILE A 582 22.87 -23.87 -2.01
CA ILE A 582 22.29 -22.54 -1.94
C ILE A 582 23.12 -21.65 -2.88
N LYS A 583 22.51 -21.19 -3.97
CA LYS A 583 23.18 -20.44 -5.04
C LYS A 583 22.52 -19.10 -5.32
N HIS A 584 23.22 -18.24 -6.08
CA HIS A 584 22.69 -16.97 -6.59
C HIS A 584 22.01 -16.15 -5.48
N GLN A 585 22.73 -16.03 -4.36
CA GLN A 585 22.21 -15.31 -3.21
C GLN A 585 22.29 -13.82 -3.47
N THR A 586 21.22 -13.08 -3.18
CA THR A 586 21.24 -11.61 -3.08
C THR A 586 20.57 -11.19 -1.77
N PHE A 587 21.17 -10.25 -1.05
CA PHE A 587 20.62 -9.65 0.17
C PHE A 587 20.56 -8.14 0.04
N VAL A 588 19.53 -7.52 0.60
CA VAL A 588 19.32 -6.07 0.55
C VAL A 588 19.02 -5.54 1.94
N ALA A 589 19.71 -4.46 2.35
CA ALA A 589 19.44 -3.73 3.58
C ALA A 589 18.41 -2.61 3.39
N ALA A 590 17.87 -2.06 4.48
CA ALA A 590 16.89 -0.97 4.43
C ALA A 590 17.43 0.30 3.75
N ASP A 591 18.74 0.49 3.77
CA ASP A 591 19.44 1.56 3.06
C ASP A 591 19.81 1.19 1.61
N GLY A 592 19.31 0.06 1.09
CA GLY A 592 19.44 -0.43 -0.30
C GLY A 592 20.85 -0.84 -0.70
N VAL A 593 21.77 -0.94 0.25
CA VAL A 593 23.02 -1.63 0.00
C VAL A 593 22.72 -3.12 -0.10
N TYR A 594 23.23 -3.75 -1.15
CA TYR A 594 23.10 -5.19 -1.35
C TYR A 594 24.42 -5.93 -1.23
N ASN A 595 24.33 -7.25 -1.09
CA ASN A 595 25.46 -8.18 -1.09
C ASN A 595 25.06 -9.43 -1.88
N ARG A 596 25.97 -9.94 -2.71
CA ARG A 596 25.85 -11.23 -3.41
C ARG A 596 26.90 -12.22 -2.85
N PRO A 597 26.55 -13.03 -1.82
CA PRO A 597 27.47 -13.96 -1.19
C PRO A 597 27.85 -15.13 -2.10
N ASP A 598 28.94 -15.82 -1.76
CA ASP A 598 29.33 -17.07 -2.42
C ASP A 598 28.32 -18.20 -2.17
N ASP A 599 28.21 -19.09 -3.15
CA ASP A 599 27.40 -20.32 -3.07
C ASP A 599 27.85 -21.24 -1.92
N ALA A 600 26.90 -21.98 -1.35
CA ALA A 600 27.15 -22.97 -0.31
C ALA A 600 26.59 -24.34 -0.68
N SER A 601 27.30 -25.41 -0.38
CA SER A 601 26.89 -26.80 -0.65
C SER A 601 26.86 -27.62 0.63
N TYR A 602 25.83 -28.46 0.77
CA TYR A 602 25.59 -29.28 1.95
C TYR A 602 25.32 -30.72 1.56
N GLU A 603 25.95 -31.64 2.29
CA GLU A 603 25.81 -33.08 2.07
C GLU A 603 24.47 -33.59 2.59
N VAL A 604 23.84 -34.47 1.80
CA VAL A 604 22.67 -35.25 2.18
C VAL A 604 23.04 -36.72 2.13
N SER A 605 23.13 -37.33 3.31
CA SER A 605 23.43 -38.75 3.46
C SER A 605 22.17 -39.61 3.49
N LEU A 606 22.27 -40.86 3.03
CA LEU A 606 21.23 -41.87 3.26
C LEU A 606 21.16 -42.21 4.75
N ALA A 607 20.01 -41.96 5.38
CA ALA A 607 19.79 -42.28 6.78
C ALA A 607 19.65 -43.79 6.98
N LYS A 608 20.34 -44.33 8.00
CA LYS A 608 20.22 -45.75 8.36
C LYS A 608 18.81 -46.07 8.88
N THR A 609 18.18 -47.06 8.26
CA THR A 609 17.01 -47.75 8.81
C THR A 609 17.53 -48.95 9.59
N TYR A 610 17.43 -48.85 10.92
CA TYR A 610 17.87 -49.91 11.82
C TYR A 610 16.89 -51.08 11.85
N VAL A 611 17.41 -52.29 12.06
CA VAL A 611 16.65 -53.49 12.38
C VAL A 611 15.89 -53.24 13.69
N THR A 612 14.58 -53.50 13.65
CA THR A 612 13.70 -53.42 14.81
C THR A 612 13.42 -54.79 15.42
N ASP A 613 13.42 -55.84 14.60
CA ASP A 613 13.18 -57.22 15.04
C ASP A 613 13.86 -58.24 14.14
N ILE A 614 14.18 -59.42 14.69
CA ILE A 614 14.74 -60.57 13.98
C ILE A 614 13.95 -61.80 14.40
N LEU A 615 13.27 -62.43 13.46
CA LEU A 615 12.47 -63.64 13.69
C LEU A 615 13.20 -64.85 13.12
N LEU A 616 13.39 -65.87 13.97
CA LEU A 616 13.97 -67.16 13.59
C LEU A 616 12.88 -68.22 13.60
N GLU A 617 12.70 -68.92 12.48
CA GLU A 617 11.70 -69.98 12.32
C GLU A 617 12.33 -71.28 11.80
N PRO A 618 12.09 -72.43 12.46
CA PRO A 618 11.35 -72.56 13.72
C PRO A 618 12.13 -72.00 14.92
N ASN A 619 11.44 -71.41 15.89
CA ASN A 619 12.05 -70.86 17.12
C ASN A 619 12.45 -71.93 18.16
N SER A 620 12.11 -73.20 17.92
CA SER A 620 12.54 -74.35 18.70
C SER A 620 12.77 -75.55 17.79
N ILE A 621 13.92 -76.22 17.94
CA ILE A 621 14.35 -77.36 17.11
C ILE A 621 14.79 -78.51 18.01
N GLU A 622 14.44 -79.72 17.60
CA GLU A 622 14.95 -80.97 18.14
C GLU A 622 15.74 -81.71 17.05
N MET A 623 16.98 -82.11 17.33
CA MET A 623 17.84 -82.77 16.35
C MET A 623 18.83 -83.74 16.99
N VAL A 624 19.48 -84.58 16.19
CA VAL A 624 20.46 -85.58 16.65
C VAL A 624 21.87 -85.09 16.34
N ALA A 625 22.82 -85.37 17.24
CA ALA A 625 24.24 -85.09 17.00
C ALA A 625 24.73 -85.66 15.66
N GLY A 626 25.49 -84.88 14.90
CA GLY A 626 25.95 -85.21 13.54
C GLY A 626 25.01 -84.78 12.41
N CYS A 627 23.81 -84.26 12.72
CA CYS A 627 22.90 -83.69 11.73
C CYS A 627 23.00 -82.16 11.67
N ASP A 628 22.69 -81.62 10.50
CA ASP A 628 22.61 -80.17 10.25
C ASP A 628 21.20 -79.75 9.88
N THR A 629 20.85 -78.50 10.16
CA THR A 629 19.61 -77.86 9.71
C THR A 629 19.80 -76.36 9.52
N THR A 630 18.91 -75.69 8.81
CA THR A 630 19.01 -74.25 8.54
C THR A 630 17.76 -73.54 9.06
N LEU A 631 17.96 -72.47 9.83
CA LEU A 631 16.90 -71.58 10.29
C LEU A 631 16.48 -70.63 9.18
N SER A 632 15.17 -70.40 9.03
CA SER A 632 14.66 -69.27 8.25
C SER A 632 14.74 -68.00 9.08
N VAL A 633 15.23 -66.91 8.47
CA VAL A 633 15.41 -65.63 9.16
C VAL A 633 14.61 -64.55 8.46
N THR A 634 13.79 -63.82 9.24
CA THR A 634 13.09 -62.64 8.77
C THR A 634 13.57 -61.42 9.55
N ILE A 635 14.10 -60.42 8.85
CA ILE A 635 14.58 -59.16 9.42
C ILE A 635 13.52 -58.08 9.20
N LEU A 636 13.09 -57.40 10.27
CA LEU A 636 12.09 -56.34 10.20
C LEU A 636 12.68 -54.98 10.64
N PRO A 637 12.35 -53.87 9.96
CA PRO A 637 11.61 -53.85 8.70
C PRO A 637 12.44 -54.44 7.55
N GLU A 638 11.79 -54.94 6.51
CA GLU A 638 12.47 -55.45 5.31
C GLU A 638 13.35 -54.37 4.64
N THR A 639 13.06 -53.10 4.91
CA THR A 639 13.82 -51.92 4.43
C THR A 639 15.02 -51.55 5.31
N ALA A 640 15.42 -52.40 6.28
CA ALA A 640 16.63 -52.18 7.06
C ALA A 640 17.86 -52.05 6.15
N THR A 641 18.70 -51.04 6.42
CA THR A 641 19.82 -50.64 5.55
C THR A 641 20.99 -51.61 5.62
N VAL A 642 21.20 -52.26 6.78
CA VAL A 642 22.22 -53.29 6.98
C VAL A 642 21.51 -54.55 7.49
N LYS A 643 21.64 -55.64 6.73
CA LYS A 643 20.95 -56.92 6.98
C LYS A 643 21.89 -58.04 7.44
N ASP A 644 23.19 -57.76 7.54
CA ASP A 644 24.17 -58.72 8.03
C ASP A 644 23.94 -59.05 9.50
N LEU A 645 23.98 -60.34 9.82
CA LEU A 645 23.77 -60.86 11.16
C LEU A 645 25.03 -61.56 11.67
N GLU A 646 25.31 -61.36 12.94
CA GLU A 646 26.27 -62.13 13.70
C GLU A 646 25.57 -63.32 14.36
N TRP A 647 26.11 -64.52 14.18
CA TRP A 647 25.54 -65.76 14.68
C TRP A 647 26.33 -66.28 15.88
N LEU A 648 25.62 -66.62 16.95
CA LEU A 648 26.20 -67.05 18.21
C LEU A 648 25.47 -68.31 18.72
N SER A 649 26.24 -69.27 19.23
CA SER A 649 25.72 -70.39 20.03
C SER A 649 25.97 -70.10 21.51
N SER A 650 25.01 -70.41 22.38
CA SER A 650 25.23 -70.34 23.82
C SER A 650 26.24 -71.39 24.33
N ASP A 651 26.46 -72.45 23.55
CA ASP A 651 27.44 -73.50 23.84
C ASP A 651 27.94 -74.15 22.53
N GLU A 652 29.13 -73.75 22.09
CA GLU A 652 29.78 -74.28 20.88
C GLU A 652 30.22 -75.75 21.00
N GLY A 653 30.18 -76.36 22.19
CA GLY A 653 30.40 -77.80 22.37
C GLY A 653 29.16 -78.65 22.07
N ILE A 654 27.96 -78.06 22.15
CA ILE A 654 26.68 -78.71 21.84
C ILE A 654 26.34 -78.55 20.36
N LEU A 655 26.49 -77.33 19.81
CA LEU A 655 26.26 -77.04 18.40
C LEU A 655 27.05 -75.81 17.95
N THR A 656 27.37 -75.74 16.67
CA THR A 656 27.88 -74.53 15.99
C THR A 656 26.82 -73.95 15.07
N VAL A 657 26.93 -72.65 14.77
CA VAL A 657 26.03 -71.97 13.83
C VAL A 657 26.81 -71.02 12.93
N SER A 658 26.54 -71.07 11.62
CA SER A 658 27.12 -70.17 10.62
C SER A 658 26.08 -69.81 9.58
N GLU A 659 25.83 -68.51 9.39
CA GLU A 659 24.83 -67.99 8.42
C GLU A 659 23.45 -68.67 8.54
N GLY A 660 23.03 -68.99 9.76
CA GLY A 660 21.75 -69.64 10.06
C GLY A 660 21.73 -71.16 9.90
N THR A 661 22.83 -71.77 9.45
CA THR A 661 22.99 -73.23 9.44
C THR A 661 23.57 -73.70 10.77
N ILE A 662 22.85 -74.61 11.42
CA ILE A 662 23.19 -75.22 12.70
C ILE A 662 23.78 -76.61 12.45
N THR A 663 24.92 -76.89 13.09
CA THR A 663 25.54 -78.22 13.11
C THR A 663 25.54 -78.77 14.53
N ALA A 664 24.84 -79.88 14.74
CA ALA A 664 24.73 -80.52 16.05
C ALA A 664 25.97 -81.37 16.36
N LEU A 665 26.63 -81.13 17.49
CA LEU A 665 27.90 -81.79 17.84
C LEU A 665 27.73 -82.84 18.96
N SER A 666 27.02 -82.49 20.04
CA SER A 666 26.86 -83.37 21.19
C SER A 666 25.53 -83.14 21.91
N ALA A 667 25.11 -84.10 22.73
CA ALA A 667 23.83 -84.02 23.43
C ALA A 667 23.77 -82.84 24.39
N GLY A 668 22.68 -82.08 24.35
CA GLY A 668 22.48 -80.94 25.23
C GLY A 668 21.39 -80.00 24.73
N THR A 669 21.26 -78.84 25.36
CA THR A 669 20.40 -77.76 24.89
C THR A 669 21.25 -76.51 24.76
N ALA A 670 21.21 -75.87 23.59
CA ALA A 670 21.85 -74.60 23.33
C ALA A 670 20.87 -73.62 22.69
N ILE A 671 21.13 -72.33 22.84
CA ILE A 671 20.36 -71.25 22.23
C ILE A 671 21.19 -70.68 21.09
N VAL A 672 20.61 -70.69 19.89
CA VAL A 672 21.16 -69.98 18.73
C VAL A 672 20.63 -68.56 18.76
N THR A 673 21.54 -67.59 18.63
CA THR A 673 21.23 -66.17 18.60
C THR A 673 21.70 -65.57 17.28
N ALA A 674 20.80 -64.90 16.56
CA ALA A 674 21.13 -64.06 15.41
C ALA A 674 21.06 -62.60 15.85
N ARG A 675 22.18 -61.88 15.84
CA ARG A 675 22.31 -60.50 16.30
C ARG A 675 22.53 -59.55 15.13
N SER A 676 21.78 -58.46 15.08
CA SER A 676 21.97 -57.40 14.09
C SER A 676 23.36 -56.76 14.20
N THR A 677 24.05 -56.54 13.09
CA THR A 677 25.35 -55.84 13.05
C THR A 677 25.24 -54.34 12.76
N ASP A 678 24.03 -53.85 12.48
CA ASP A 678 23.75 -52.46 12.12
C ASP A 678 23.92 -51.45 13.26
N GLY A 679 24.14 -51.93 14.49
CA GLY A 679 24.26 -51.15 15.72
C GLY A 679 22.98 -51.09 16.56
N SER A 680 21.86 -51.65 16.09
CA SER A 680 20.60 -51.73 16.85
C SER A 680 20.63 -52.76 17.99
N ASN A 681 21.58 -53.72 17.91
CA ASN A 681 21.74 -54.84 18.84
C ASN A 681 20.47 -55.70 19.03
N LYS A 682 19.56 -55.71 18.04
CA LYS A 682 18.40 -56.60 18.03
C LYS A 682 18.82 -58.04 17.82
N GLN A 683 18.06 -58.95 18.41
CA GLN A 683 18.39 -60.36 18.46
C GLN A 683 17.14 -61.21 18.26
N GLY A 684 17.25 -62.22 17.40
CA GLY A 684 16.33 -63.35 17.33
C GLY A 684 16.99 -64.54 18.00
N THR A 685 16.22 -65.35 18.72
CA THR A 685 16.74 -66.57 19.38
C THR A 685 15.93 -67.79 19.01
N ALA A 686 16.61 -68.92 18.85
CA ALA A 686 15.99 -70.22 18.65
C ALA A 686 16.59 -71.23 19.65
N ARG A 687 15.72 -71.99 20.33
CA ARG A 687 16.15 -73.03 21.27
C ARG A 687 16.41 -74.33 20.51
N VAL A 688 17.59 -74.91 20.65
CA VAL A 688 17.93 -76.18 19.99
C VAL A 688 18.23 -77.24 21.05
N VAL A 689 17.53 -78.36 20.97
CA VAL A 689 17.79 -79.55 21.79
C VAL A 689 18.46 -80.59 20.90
N VAL A 690 19.70 -80.92 21.23
CA VAL A 690 20.46 -81.97 20.58
C VAL A 690 20.39 -83.22 21.42
N TYR A 691 19.91 -84.31 20.83
CA TYR A 691 20.01 -85.63 21.44
C TYR A 691 21.34 -86.27 21.03
N SER A 692 21.97 -86.97 21.97
CA SER A 692 23.11 -87.85 21.67
C SER A 692 22.71 -88.79 20.55
N ASP A 693 23.67 -89.16 19.71
CA ASP A 693 23.58 -90.37 18.87
C ASP A 693 23.56 -91.67 19.72
N ALA A 694 23.01 -91.60 20.94
CA ALA A 694 22.51 -92.77 21.63
C ALA A 694 21.23 -93.17 20.89
N THR A 695 21.41 -93.91 19.79
CA THR A 695 20.45 -94.87 19.27
C THR A 695 19.33 -95.15 20.27
N PRO A 696 18.13 -94.54 20.13
CA PRO A 696 16.96 -95.12 20.76
C PRO A 696 16.48 -96.18 19.78
N VAL A 697 17.18 -97.31 19.73
CA VAL A 697 16.45 -98.55 19.44
C VAL A 697 15.68 -98.83 20.72
N LEU A 698 14.48 -98.27 20.83
CA LEU A 698 13.47 -98.96 21.63
C LEU A 698 13.37 -100.36 21.00
N PRO A 699 13.61 -101.45 21.75
CA PRO A 699 13.17 -102.74 21.29
C PRO A 699 11.67 -102.62 21.00
N ILE A 700 11.26 -103.02 19.80
CA ILE A 700 9.86 -103.05 19.33
C ILE A 700 8.87 -103.72 20.30
N GLU A 701 9.37 -104.40 21.32
CA GLU A 701 8.63 -105.24 22.26
C GLU A 701 8.07 -104.48 23.48
N GLU A 702 8.38 -103.18 23.69
CA GLU A 702 7.87 -102.38 24.84
C GLU A 702 7.02 -101.14 24.47
N LEU A 703 6.43 -101.08 23.26
CA LEU A 703 5.49 -100.01 22.93
C LEU A 703 4.11 -100.27 23.59
N PRO A 704 3.54 -99.34 24.38
CA PRO A 704 2.21 -99.50 24.96
C PRO A 704 1.12 -99.62 23.89
N ASP A 705 0.17 -100.55 24.08
CA ASP A 705 -0.96 -100.74 23.17
C ASP A 705 -1.78 -99.45 23.00
N GLY A 706 -1.99 -99.03 21.74
CA GLY A 706 -2.86 -97.90 21.38
C GLY A 706 -2.16 -96.60 21.00
N MET A 707 -0.83 -96.53 21.03
CA MET A 707 -0.08 -95.35 20.60
C MET A 707 -0.02 -95.23 19.07
N THR A 708 -0.25 -94.02 18.52
CA THR A 708 -0.14 -93.74 17.08
C THR A 708 1.23 -93.11 16.80
N ILE A 709 2.00 -93.71 15.91
CA ILE A 709 3.38 -93.31 15.59
C ILE A 709 3.40 -92.65 14.21
N TYR A 710 4.22 -91.61 14.02
CA TYR A 710 4.41 -90.93 12.75
C TYR A 710 5.90 -90.88 12.38
N THR A 711 6.22 -90.91 11.08
CA THR A 711 7.56 -90.59 10.57
C THR A 711 7.88 -89.11 10.79
N LEU A 712 9.15 -88.71 10.73
CA LEU A 712 9.56 -87.30 10.78
C LEU A 712 8.92 -86.45 9.66
N SER A 713 8.53 -87.10 8.56
CA SER A 713 7.77 -86.50 7.46
C SER A 713 6.25 -86.46 7.69
N GLY A 714 5.77 -86.79 8.90
CA GLY A 714 4.37 -86.70 9.29
C GLY A 714 3.48 -87.86 8.81
N ILE A 715 4.06 -88.97 8.34
CA ILE A 715 3.30 -90.12 7.82
C ILE A 715 3.01 -91.10 8.96
N ARG A 716 1.74 -91.46 9.16
CA ARG A 716 1.37 -92.45 10.17
C ARG A 716 2.02 -93.79 9.87
N VAL A 717 2.68 -94.35 10.88
CA VAL A 717 3.26 -95.69 10.87
C VAL A 717 2.17 -96.68 11.26
N ASP A 718 1.90 -97.63 10.36
CA ASP A 718 0.85 -98.62 10.53
C ASP A 718 1.35 -99.91 11.16
N ARG A 719 2.63 -100.25 10.96
CA ARG A 719 3.23 -101.46 11.54
C ARG A 719 4.74 -101.33 11.67
N ILE A 720 5.27 -101.82 12.78
CA ILE A 720 6.72 -101.94 13.00
C ILE A 720 7.05 -103.41 13.22
N THR A 721 8.09 -103.91 12.55
CA THR A 721 8.61 -105.28 12.76
C THR A 721 10.12 -105.23 12.94
N LYS A 722 10.72 -106.34 13.41
CA LYS A 722 12.19 -106.47 13.54
C LYS A 722 12.95 -106.23 12.24
N THR A 723 12.26 -106.29 11.08
CA THR A 723 12.86 -106.17 9.76
C THR A 723 12.59 -104.83 9.08
N GLY A 724 11.85 -103.90 9.72
CA GLY A 724 11.61 -102.56 9.17
C GLY A 724 10.31 -101.89 9.63
N ILE A 725 10.15 -100.63 9.22
CA ILE A 725 8.95 -99.80 9.44
C ILE A 725 8.06 -99.90 8.21
N TYR A 726 6.74 -99.99 8.42
CA TYR A 726 5.77 -100.10 7.34
C TYR A 726 4.65 -99.08 7.47
N ILE A 727 4.30 -98.49 6.34
CA ILE A 727 3.18 -97.56 6.18
C ILE A 727 2.17 -98.11 5.16
N ILE A 728 0.92 -97.70 5.24
CA ILE A 728 -0.08 -97.91 4.21
C ILE A 728 0.01 -96.77 3.20
N ASN A 729 0.40 -97.07 1.96
CA ASN A 729 0.47 -96.05 0.91
C ASN A 729 -0.93 -95.67 0.36
N GLY A 730 -0.99 -94.65 -0.51
CA GLY A 730 -2.24 -94.19 -1.13
C GLY A 730 -3.04 -95.24 -1.93
N LYS A 731 -2.49 -96.44 -2.14
CA LYS A 731 -3.18 -97.60 -2.74
C LYS A 731 -3.62 -98.65 -1.70
N LYS A 732 -3.64 -98.28 -0.42
CA LYS A 732 -3.98 -99.14 0.73
C LYS A 732 -3.10 -100.40 0.86
N ARG A 733 -1.83 -100.33 0.45
CA ARG A 733 -0.89 -101.44 0.58
C ARG A 733 0.17 -101.14 1.62
N LEU A 734 0.51 -102.14 2.43
CA LEU A 734 1.58 -102.07 3.40
C LEU A 734 2.93 -102.06 2.66
N VAL A 735 3.72 -101.01 2.82
CA VAL A 735 5.01 -100.83 2.15
C VAL A 735 6.07 -100.54 3.19
N LYS A 736 7.22 -101.21 3.08
CA LYS A 736 8.38 -100.93 3.92
C LYS A 736 8.95 -99.57 3.51
N VAL A 737 9.19 -98.72 4.49
CA VAL A 737 9.91 -97.47 4.33
C VAL A 737 11.26 -97.59 5.04
N GLU A 738 12.27 -96.96 4.46
CA GLU A 738 13.59 -96.86 5.08
C GLU A 738 13.59 -95.83 6.20
#